data_AF-A0A7Y2I0K1-F1
#
_entry.id   AF-A0A7Y2I0K1-F1
#
_cell.length_a   1.000
_cell.length_b   1.000
_cell.length_c   1.000
_cell.angle_alpha   90.00
_cell.angle_beta   90.00
_cell.angle_gamma   90.00
#
_symmetry.space_group_name_H-M   'P 1'
#
loop_
_entity.id
_entity.type
_entity.pdbx_description
1 polymer ?
#
loop_
_entity_poly.entity_id
_entity_poly.type
_entity_poly.pdbx_seq_one_letter_code
_entity_poly.pdbx_strand_id
1 'polypeptide(L)'
;MHPLHPSRPTPAALLVLVAVTAAAADDIHWITPGDGTYQIGANWSTGVPPGVTDRAIFDTPGLSATVGFLDFVDASSDQLRINEGAITLDLNDRTYELINPEDFNVAEMSIQLGVNAGDLGTLILREPGLLAGRHLVAGVDVGSTGFVQVHDDGRLSLDTLRLAALGGTGAALATNGGEIHALAMLMSQSGASSIGISSGGLVQINGIADIGRGDDATIEIITGGRFAAFHATVGQNASGTGDVSVTGAGSVFDVASAWIGEAGTGSMTISGAGLAEVINDLSVGLLPTGTGTVDLSGDGSTLRVHRDLFVGSAAGAESGGGSGHLSVTDDAVVEVSRATDFAAGGSALLDGGVLRTGQLEGDGSSFIWAAGALELTDDTLFVAPGQFFGSFVGISGDRSLTVSDMIDVYDDAGGTARFEVFDGGSAVSERAFYSRFAGESSVGFVDGDTTRWTVTDAMAIGGGSTSAGGIATVNVGDLTPEGTLDVANLLRVWTQGVLNIVSGQVTATNLFVDGGVVDQSGTGRLLVSSDLATGPAGGGTLVDGLAPSVMTLTNGALLQSTTGGIGTFGGGGQGAVTVDADAQWLIDTDLLIGRSDGDFASATLAITDAEVTAATTTLFGPGQLRLDGGTLTAAVVQSDDATVSGAGTINGALLNGGRVEPGTETAPGLITLGGPFAQYTQTTPGVLAVALGGEEPDAFDRLVINGPVTLSGGLEITPAFGYAPRAGAAFEIIAVTEAGGVGGVFDWVDPPSGYEVTYTGTSVVITVVDAGCPADLDGSGDVGFADLLAVLAAWGPCVGCPQDIDGSGDVGFSDLLTVLAAWGVCP
;
A
#
# COMPACT_ATOMS: atom_id res chain seq x y z
N MET A 1 59.47 -7.47 13.99
CA MET A 1 60.82 -6.85 13.84
C MET A 1 60.64 -5.50 13.15
N HIS A 2 61.43 -4.50 13.58
CA HIS A 2 61.39 -3.05 13.31
C HIS A 2 60.37 -2.22 14.13
N PRO A 3 60.77 -1.02 14.61
CA PRO A 3 61.03 -0.80 16.03
C PRO A 3 60.35 0.44 16.64
N LEU A 4 60.34 0.44 17.97
CA LEU A 4 59.91 1.51 18.87
C LEU A 4 60.74 2.79 18.72
N HIS A 5 60.07 3.95 18.78
CA HIS A 5 60.64 5.23 19.21
C HIS A 5 60.09 5.58 20.61
N PRO A 6 60.90 6.18 21.51
CA PRO A 6 60.60 6.27 22.93
C PRO A 6 59.74 7.49 23.31
N SER A 7 58.78 7.27 24.21
CA SER A 7 58.09 8.32 24.95
C SER A 7 59.04 8.97 25.98
N ARG A 8 58.93 10.30 26.12
CA ARG A 8 59.62 11.10 27.13
C ARG A 8 59.02 10.84 28.52
N PRO A 9 59.82 10.86 29.60
CA PRO A 9 59.32 10.71 30.96
C PRO A 9 58.68 12.02 31.46
N THR A 10 57.47 11.92 31.99
CA THR A 10 56.89 12.88 32.94
C THR A 10 57.56 12.69 34.31
N PRO A 11 57.91 13.77 35.04
CA PRO A 11 58.52 13.64 36.36
C PRO A 11 57.46 13.23 37.38
N ALA A 12 57.71 12.11 38.06
CA ALA A 12 57.00 11.75 39.29
C ALA A 12 57.40 12.73 40.40
N ALA A 13 56.46 13.59 40.81
CA ALA A 13 56.58 14.33 42.05
C ALA A 13 56.33 13.35 43.21
N LEU A 14 57.37 13.17 44.02
CA LEU A 14 57.36 12.42 45.27
C LEU A 14 56.43 13.12 46.27
N LEU A 15 55.20 12.63 46.41
CA LEU A 15 54.25 13.09 47.42
C LEU A 15 54.70 12.55 48.79
N VAL A 16 55.26 13.43 49.63
CA VAL A 16 55.51 13.14 51.04
C VAL A 16 54.15 13.00 51.73
N LEU A 17 53.79 11.79 52.13
CA LEU A 17 52.60 11.53 52.95
C LEU A 17 52.88 12.04 54.37
N VAL A 18 52.60 13.32 54.61
CA VAL A 18 52.35 13.81 55.97
C VAL A 18 50.94 13.34 56.32
N ALA A 19 50.83 12.40 57.25
CA ALA A 19 49.56 12.14 57.92
C ALA A 19 49.21 13.40 58.73
N VAL A 20 48.51 14.34 58.08
CA VAL A 20 47.74 15.35 58.79
C VAL A 20 46.58 14.57 59.40
N THR A 21 46.62 14.42 60.72
CA THR A 21 45.42 14.08 61.48
C THR A 21 44.37 15.11 61.10
N ALA A 22 43.30 14.69 60.42
CA ALA A 22 42.16 15.55 60.13
C ALA A 22 41.71 16.19 61.45
N ALA A 23 41.84 17.52 61.54
CA ALA A 23 41.08 18.27 62.52
C ALA A 23 39.59 18.00 62.21
N ALA A 24 38.77 17.86 63.25
CA ALA A 24 37.32 17.72 63.05
C ALA A 24 36.82 18.91 62.24
N ALA A 25 35.90 18.66 61.30
CA ALA A 25 35.25 19.74 60.56
C ALA A 25 34.60 20.70 61.55
N ASP A 26 35.00 21.97 61.54
CA ASP A 26 34.36 22.99 62.35
C ASP A 26 33.07 23.45 61.64
N ASP A 27 31.97 23.49 62.40
CA ASP A 27 30.70 24.05 61.93
C ASP A 27 30.77 25.59 62.01
N ILE A 28 30.82 26.25 60.85
CA ILE A 28 30.99 27.69 60.73
C ILE A 28 29.69 28.31 60.17
N HIS A 29 29.00 29.07 61.02
CA HIS A 29 27.66 29.60 60.73
C HIS A 29 27.73 31.00 60.15
N TRP A 30 26.90 31.29 59.15
CA TRP A 30 26.69 32.64 58.64
C TRP A 30 25.92 33.47 59.66
N ILE A 31 26.47 34.62 60.06
CA ILE A 31 25.89 35.49 61.11
C ILE A 31 25.39 36.84 60.57
N THR A 32 25.60 37.13 59.29
CA THR A 32 25.15 38.39 58.68
C THR A 32 23.66 38.31 58.34
N PRO A 33 22.82 39.27 58.78
CA PRO A 33 21.36 39.20 58.65
C PRO A 33 20.84 39.47 57.21
N GLY A 34 21.70 39.45 56.21
CA GLY A 34 21.38 39.72 54.81
C GLY A 34 22.61 39.49 53.92
N ASP A 35 22.73 40.26 52.84
CA ASP A 35 23.81 40.15 51.86
C ASP A 35 25.20 40.28 52.50
N GLY A 36 26.17 39.58 51.91
CA GLY A 36 27.57 39.66 52.35
C GLY A 36 28.51 39.00 51.36
N THR A 37 29.78 38.87 51.77
CA THR A 37 30.84 38.29 50.95
C THR A 37 31.42 37.06 51.66
N TYR A 38 31.58 35.96 50.93
CA TYR A 38 32.02 34.67 51.47
C TYR A 38 33.38 34.80 52.18
N GLN A 39 34.36 35.47 51.56
CA GLN A 39 35.73 35.58 52.05
C GLN A 39 35.92 36.56 53.23
N ILE A 40 34.86 37.25 53.68
CA ILE A 40 34.94 38.20 54.80
C ILE A 40 34.59 37.49 56.11
N GLY A 41 35.62 37.21 56.93
CA GLY A 41 35.47 36.46 58.17
C GLY A 41 34.47 37.05 59.19
N ALA A 42 34.22 38.37 59.15
CA ALA A 42 33.21 39.01 60.00
C ALA A 42 31.77 38.56 59.72
N ASN A 43 31.51 37.92 58.57
CA ASN A 43 30.22 37.34 58.22
C ASN A 43 30.00 35.94 58.83
N TRP A 44 31.02 35.38 59.49
CA TRP A 44 31.04 34.01 60.00
C TRP A 44 31.24 33.96 61.52
N SER A 45 30.65 32.96 62.18
CA SER A 45 30.63 32.81 63.65
C SER A 45 32.00 32.73 64.31
N THR A 46 33.02 32.25 63.60
CA THR A 46 34.40 32.10 64.08
C THR A 46 35.27 33.33 63.79
N GLY A 47 34.76 34.32 63.04
CA GLY A 47 35.53 35.46 62.56
C GLY A 47 36.47 35.14 61.38
N VAL A 48 36.43 33.92 60.86
CA VAL A 48 37.24 33.41 59.73
C VAL A 48 36.30 32.71 58.75
N PRO A 49 36.45 32.91 57.42
CA PRO A 49 35.62 32.19 56.45
C PRO A 49 35.90 30.69 56.47
N PRO A 50 34.93 29.84 56.09
CA PRO A 50 35.12 28.39 56.02
C PRO A 50 36.28 28.00 55.09
N GLY A 51 37.14 27.10 55.56
CA GLY A 51 38.20 26.47 54.79
C GLY A 51 37.86 25.05 54.36
N VAL A 52 38.81 24.40 53.69
CA VAL A 52 38.66 23.07 53.03
C VAL A 52 38.19 21.93 53.94
N THR A 53 38.33 22.05 55.25
CA THR A 53 37.90 21.05 56.24
C THR A 53 36.60 21.41 56.92
N ASP A 54 36.06 22.61 56.68
CA ASP A 54 35.02 23.19 57.52
C ASP A 54 33.64 23.07 56.84
N ARG A 55 32.58 23.07 57.64
CA ARG A 55 31.20 23.11 57.14
C ARG A 55 30.69 24.55 57.13
N ALA A 56 30.30 25.04 55.97
CA ALA A 56 29.60 26.32 55.81
C ALA A 56 28.10 26.13 56.08
N ILE A 57 27.57 26.77 57.12
CA ILE A 57 26.17 26.60 57.56
C ILE A 57 25.35 27.89 57.46
N PHE A 58 24.18 27.78 56.86
CA PHE A 58 23.11 28.79 56.86
C PHE A 58 21.87 28.21 57.54
N ASP A 59 21.49 28.74 58.68
CA ASP A 59 20.43 28.19 59.55
C ASP A 59 19.54 29.27 60.18
N THR A 60 19.58 30.49 59.63
CA THR A 60 18.77 31.61 60.15
C THR A 60 17.37 31.60 59.51
N PRO A 61 16.29 31.44 60.30
CA PRO A 61 14.94 31.43 59.79
C PRO A 61 14.57 32.68 59.00
N GLY A 62 14.03 32.49 57.80
CA GLY A 62 13.60 33.58 56.92
C GLY A 62 14.73 34.44 56.34
N LEU A 63 15.99 34.03 56.46
CA LEU A 63 17.12 34.72 55.84
C LEU A 63 16.95 34.68 54.31
N SER A 64 17.12 35.83 53.67
CA SER A 64 17.30 35.94 52.22
C SER A 64 18.56 36.76 52.00
N ALA A 65 19.58 36.15 51.43
CA ALA A 65 20.90 36.74 51.31
C ALA A 65 21.57 36.38 49.99
N THR A 66 22.19 37.37 49.36
CA THR A 66 23.19 37.18 48.31
C THR A 66 24.57 37.10 48.96
N VAL A 67 25.24 35.96 48.78
CA VAL A 67 26.62 35.72 49.18
C VAL A 67 27.50 35.87 47.95
N GLY A 68 28.14 37.03 47.84
CA GLY A 68 29.08 37.33 46.76
C GLY A 68 30.47 36.75 47.00
N PHE A 69 31.18 36.49 45.91
CA PHE A 69 32.57 36.04 45.93
C PHE A 69 33.50 37.14 45.42
N LEU A 70 34.61 37.37 46.13
CA LEU A 70 35.60 38.37 45.71
C LEU A 70 36.21 38.01 44.34
N ASP A 71 36.49 39.04 43.54
CA ASP A 71 37.18 38.89 42.25
C ASP A 71 38.44 38.02 42.38
N PHE A 72 38.59 37.04 41.49
CA PHE A 72 39.76 36.15 41.36
C PHE A 72 40.00 35.16 42.50
N VAL A 73 39.02 34.87 43.36
CA VAL A 73 39.19 33.93 44.48
C VAL A 73 38.15 32.80 44.42
N ASP A 74 38.61 31.59 44.09
CA ASP A 74 37.84 30.37 44.30
C ASP A 74 37.70 30.08 45.82
N ALA A 75 36.65 29.37 46.21
CA ALA A 75 36.49 28.90 47.57
C ALA A 75 36.39 27.38 47.63
N SER A 76 36.69 26.84 48.80
CA SER A 76 36.48 25.42 49.06
C SER A 76 36.12 25.19 50.51
N SER A 77 35.20 24.26 50.74
CA SER A 77 34.85 23.79 52.07
C SER A 77 34.61 22.29 52.06
N ASP A 78 34.44 21.69 53.25
CA ASP A 78 34.04 20.29 53.34
C ASP A 78 32.59 20.13 52.87
N GLN A 79 31.68 20.89 53.50
CA GLN A 79 30.25 20.83 53.22
C GLN A 79 29.62 22.22 53.13
N LEU A 80 28.50 22.31 52.41
CA LEU A 80 27.57 23.42 52.39
C LEU A 80 26.21 22.94 52.92
N ARG A 81 25.73 23.56 54.00
CA ARG A 81 24.43 23.22 54.60
C ARG A 81 23.55 24.46 54.69
N ILE A 82 22.36 24.38 54.12
CA ILE A 82 21.32 25.41 54.20
C ILE A 82 20.10 24.75 54.86
N ASN A 83 19.98 24.92 56.18
CA ASN A 83 18.82 24.43 56.92
C ASN A 83 17.62 25.36 56.71
N GLU A 84 17.83 26.67 56.82
CA GLU A 84 16.76 27.66 56.67
C GLU A 84 17.21 28.86 55.83
N GLY A 85 16.26 29.41 55.06
CA GLY A 85 16.45 30.61 54.27
C GLY A 85 16.75 30.35 52.79
N ALA A 86 16.81 31.43 52.01
CA ALA A 86 17.13 31.45 50.59
C ALA A 86 18.47 32.15 50.34
N ILE A 87 19.46 31.35 49.97
CA ILE A 87 20.84 31.78 49.82
C ILE A 87 21.19 31.80 48.34
N THR A 88 21.42 32.99 47.82
CA THR A 88 21.96 33.19 46.47
C THR A 88 23.47 33.20 46.53
N LEU A 89 24.12 32.23 45.90
CA LEU A 89 25.56 32.27 45.68
C LEU A 89 25.81 32.99 44.35
N ASP A 90 26.42 34.15 44.46
CA ASP A 90 26.84 34.97 43.33
C ASP A 90 28.35 34.77 43.14
N LEU A 91 28.66 33.80 42.27
CA LEU A 91 30.00 33.25 42.15
C LEU A 91 30.92 34.12 41.29
N ASN A 92 30.40 35.05 40.49
CA ASN A 92 31.21 35.99 39.68
C ASN A 92 32.34 35.28 38.88
N ASP A 93 31.95 34.29 38.07
CA ASP A 93 32.83 33.43 37.25
C ASP A 93 33.81 32.54 38.03
N ARG A 94 33.55 32.25 39.31
CA ARG A 94 34.41 31.43 40.18
C ARG A 94 33.89 30.02 40.41
N THR A 95 34.78 29.19 40.94
CA THR A 95 34.46 27.84 41.42
C THR A 95 34.35 27.83 42.94
N TYR A 96 33.26 27.24 43.44
CA TYR A 96 33.15 26.80 44.82
C TYR A 96 33.18 25.27 44.84
N GLU A 97 34.26 24.68 45.37
CA GLU A 97 34.47 23.23 45.39
C GLU A 97 34.24 22.66 46.80
N LEU A 98 33.39 21.64 46.89
CA LEU A 98 33.11 20.91 48.12
C LEU A 98 33.89 19.59 48.10
N ILE A 99 34.87 19.47 49.01
CA ILE A 99 35.92 18.43 48.94
C ILE A 99 35.49 17.14 49.64
N ASN A 100 34.37 17.16 50.37
CA ASN A 100 33.90 16.02 51.16
C ASN A 100 33.83 14.71 50.35
N PRO A 101 34.58 13.67 50.77
CA PRO A 101 34.67 12.39 50.08
C PRO A 101 33.67 11.32 50.56
N GLU A 102 32.73 11.61 51.46
CA GLU A 102 31.77 10.64 52.02
C GLU A 102 30.60 10.35 51.04
N ASP A 103 30.29 9.07 50.81
CA ASP A 103 29.57 8.64 49.61
C ASP A 103 28.10 8.21 49.83
N PHE A 104 27.67 7.93 51.08
CA PHE A 104 26.38 7.26 51.28
C PHE A 104 25.54 7.71 52.48
N ASN A 105 26.13 8.41 53.45
CA ASN A 105 25.38 8.90 54.61
C ASN A 105 24.73 10.25 54.27
N VAL A 106 23.38 10.32 54.33
CA VAL A 106 22.63 11.54 53.99
C VAL A 106 23.02 12.72 54.89
N ALA A 107 23.42 12.44 56.14
CA ALA A 107 23.89 13.45 57.08
C ALA A 107 25.29 14.02 56.75
N GLU A 108 26.02 13.38 55.85
CA GLU A 108 27.39 13.73 55.46
C GLU A 108 27.51 14.04 53.97
N MET A 109 26.41 14.37 53.30
CA MET A 109 26.47 14.79 51.89
C MET A 109 27.09 16.18 51.75
N SER A 110 27.79 16.41 50.64
CA SER A 110 28.51 17.65 50.33
C SER A 110 27.61 18.88 50.39
N ILE A 111 26.39 18.78 49.85
CA ILE A 111 25.36 19.83 49.89
C ILE A 111 24.10 19.29 50.55
N GLN A 112 23.59 19.99 51.57
CA GLN A 112 22.38 19.62 52.29
C GLN A 112 21.42 20.82 52.37
N LEU A 113 20.21 20.65 51.84
CA LEU A 113 19.18 21.69 51.78
C LEU A 113 17.90 21.22 52.48
N GLY A 114 17.47 21.92 53.53
CA GLY A 114 16.26 21.58 54.29
C GLY A 114 16.35 20.18 54.90
N VAL A 115 17.00 20.05 56.05
CA VAL A 115 17.38 18.74 56.60
C VAL A 115 16.33 18.20 57.57
N ASN A 116 16.00 18.97 58.61
CA ASN A 116 15.12 18.52 59.69
C ASN A 116 13.66 18.91 59.43
N ALA A 117 12.73 18.29 60.15
CA ALA A 117 11.31 18.66 60.08
C ALA A 117 11.11 20.16 60.39
N GLY A 118 10.46 20.88 59.47
CA GLY A 118 10.24 22.33 59.56
C GLY A 118 11.30 23.19 58.86
N ASP A 119 12.45 22.62 58.50
CA ASP A 119 13.52 23.32 57.77
C ASP A 119 13.05 23.66 56.34
N LEU A 120 13.32 24.89 55.88
CA LEU A 120 13.12 25.36 54.52
C LEU A 120 14.41 25.94 53.97
N GLY A 121 15.22 25.09 53.33
CA GLY A 121 16.53 25.47 52.79
C GLY A 121 16.49 25.66 51.29
N THR A 122 16.89 26.84 50.81
CA THR A 122 16.94 27.17 49.39
C THR A 122 18.34 27.62 48.97
N LEU A 123 18.89 26.97 47.95
CA LEU A 123 20.12 27.35 47.26
C LEU A 123 19.76 27.96 45.90
N ILE A 124 20.29 29.15 45.61
CA ILE A 124 20.15 29.80 44.31
C ILE A 124 21.54 30.03 43.74
N LEU A 125 21.80 29.54 42.53
CA LEU A 125 23.01 29.80 41.75
C LEU A 125 22.63 30.70 40.57
N ARG A 126 23.33 31.82 40.44
CA ARG A 126 23.15 32.77 39.34
C ARG A 126 24.51 33.28 38.85
N GLU A 127 24.48 33.86 37.66
CA GLU A 127 25.67 34.34 36.94
C GLU A 127 26.61 33.17 36.60
N PRO A 128 27.45 33.30 35.56
CA PRO A 128 28.36 32.21 35.23
C PRO A 128 29.28 31.94 36.43
N GLY A 129 29.41 30.66 36.78
CA GLY A 129 30.09 30.21 38.00
C GLY A 129 29.74 28.76 38.29
N LEU A 130 30.66 28.04 38.95
CA LEU A 130 30.55 26.60 39.19
C LEU A 130 30.50 26.29 40.68
N LEU A 131 29.40 25.70 41.14
CA LEU A 131 29.37 24.96 42.41
C LEU A 131 29.61 23.48 42.11
N ALA A 132 30.70 22.93 42.60
CA ALA A 132 31.06 21.52 42.44
C ALA A 132 31.02 20.81 43.79
N GLY A 133 30.35 19.66 43.85
CA GLY A 133 30.37 18.76 45.02
C GLY A 133 30.13 17.32 44.58
N ARG A 134 30.22 16.36 45.50
CA ARG A 134 29.93 14.96 45.16
C ARG A 134 28.44 14.66 45.25
N HIS A 135 27.83 14.96 46.39
CA HIS A 135 26.42 14.63 46.61
C HIS A 135 25.63 15.86 47.06
N LEU A 136 24.49 16.10 46.40
CA LEU A 136 23.47 17.03 46.89
C LEU A 136 22.27 16.24 47.37
N VAL A 137 21.75 16.62 48.54
CA VAL A 137 20.43 16.22 49.01
C VAL A 137 19.56 17.42 49.36
N ALA A 138 18.33 17.42 48.85
CA ALA A 138 17.32 18.43 49.15
C ALA A 138 16.03 17.79 49.68
N GLY A 139 15.51 18.31 50.80
CA GLY A 139 14.32 17.78 51.46
C GLY A 139 14.59 16.40 52.06
N VAL A 140 15.34 16.37 53.17
CA VAL A 140 15.81 15.11 53.75
C VAL A 140 14.69 14.42 54.54
N ASP A 141 14.40 14.89 55.76
CA ASP A 141 13.46 14.25 56.68
C ASP A 141 12.01 14.64 56.40
N VAL A 142 11.07 13.83 56.89
CA VAL A 142 9.63 14.12 56.86
C VAL A 142 9.34 15.54 57.37
N GLY A 143 8.67 16.34 56.54
CA GLY A 143 8.29 17.72 56.87
C GLY A 143 9.38 18.76 56.64
N SER A 144 10.54 18.39 56.08
CA SER A 144 11.56 19.32 55.57
C SER A 144 11.28 19.69 54.11
N THR A 145 11.74 20.87 53.67
CA THR A 145 11.71 21.29 52.27
C THR A 145 13.07 21.81 51.83
N GLY A 146 13.64 21.21 50.79
CA GLY A 146 14.89 21.64 50.18
C GLY A 146 14.67 22.06 48.72
N PHE A 147 15.25 23.17 48.32
CA PHE A 147 15.09 23.71 46.97
C PHE A 147 16.42 24.17 46.38
N VAL A 148 16.70 23.80 45.12
CA VAL A 148 17.84 24.31 44.36
C VAL A 148 17.37 25.01 43.10
N GLN A 149 17.84 26.22 42.85
CA GLN A 149 17.56 26.97 41.63
C GLN A 149 18.88 27.31 40.96
N VAL A 150 19.05 26.92 39.70
CA VAL A 150 20.19 27.26 38.86
C VAL A 150 19.68 28.06 37.67
N HIS A 151 20.16 29.29 37.54
CA HIS A 151 19.69 30.18 36.48
C HIS A 151 20.77 31.14 36.00
N ASP A 152 20.48 31.87 34.92
CA ASP A 152 21.34 32.91 34.33
C ASP A 152 22.79 32.41 34.15
N ASP A 153 22.93 31.27 33.46
CA ASP A 153 24.20 30.57 33.15
C ASP A 153 25.00 30.02 34.34
N GLY A 154 24.43 30.00 35.55
CA GLY A 154 25.02 29.31 36.70
C GLY A 154 25.15 27.80 36.47
N ARG A 155 26.13 27.16 37.13
CA ARG A 155 26.41 25.72 36.97
C ARG A 155 26.54 24.99 38.29
N LEU A 156 25.85 23.86 38.38
CA LEU A 156 25.97 22.88 39.46
C LEU A 156 26.52 21.57 38.90
N SER A 157 27.60 21.05 39.49
CA SER A 157 28.20 19.76 39.09
C SER A 157 28.27 18.81 40.27
N LEU A 158 27.73 17.60 40.08
CA LEU A 158 27.55 16.58 41.11
C LEU A 158 27.97 15.18 40.63
N ASP A 159 28.30 14.29 41.55
CA ASP A 159 28.22 12.84 41.30
C ASP A 159 26.75 12.40 41.42
N THR A 160 26.01 12.85 42.44
CA THR A 160 24.60 12.48 42.63
C THR A 160 23.73 13.66 43.03
N LEU A 161 22.63 13.84 42.31
CA LEU A 161 21.51 14.70 42.69
C LEU A 161 20.42 13.85 43.35
N ARG A 162 20.12 14.09 44.63
CA ARG A 162 19.08 13.38 45.37
C ARG A 162 18.02 14.35 45.89
N LEU A 163 16.77 14.12 45.52
CA LEU A 163 15.63 14.93 45.97
C LEU A 163 14.67 14.03 46.75
N ALA A 164 14.16 14.52 47.88
CA ALA A 164 13.23 13.78 48.75
C ALA A 164 13.78 12.39 49.18
N ALA A 165 14.73 12.43 50.11
CA ALA A 165 15.51 11.25 50.50
C ALA A 165 14.83 10.35 51.55
N LEU A 166 14.24 10.95 52.59
CA LEU A 166 13.70 10.25 53.77
C LEU A 166 12.29 10.75 54.15
N GLY A 167 11.52 11.27 53.19
CA GLY A 167 10.13 11.72 53.38
C GLY A 167 9.94 13.24 53.29
N GLY A 168 11.00 14.01 53.04
CA GLY A 168 10.93 15.46 52.80
C GLY A 168 10.38 15.82 51.42
N THR A 169 10.33 17.12 51.13
CA THR A 169 10.00 17.65 49.79
C THR A 169 11.25 18.26 49.17
N GLY A 170 11.68 17.73 48.02
CA GLY A 170 12.89 18.18 47.32
C GLY A 170 12.58 18.70 45.93
N ALA A 171 13.02 19.90 45.58
CA ALA A 171 12.78 20.46 44.26
C ALA A 171 14.02 21.10 43.63
N ALA A 172 14.10 21.07 42.29
CA ALA A 172 15.13 21.76 41.53
C ALA A 172 14.53 22.57 40.38
N LEU A 173 15.19 23.68 40.00
CA LEU A 173 14.90 24.45 38.80
C LEU A 173 16.17 24.71 38.01
N ALA A 174 16.12 24.50 36.69
CA ALA A 174 17.13 24.93 35.73
C ALA A 174 16.48 25.86 34.71
N THR A 175 16.82 27.15 34.74
CA THR A 175 16.16 28.17 33.91
C THR A 175 17.14 29.15 33.30
N ASN A 176 16.78 29.87 32.22
CA ASN A 176 17.60 30.93 31.63
C ASN A 176 19.08 30.52 31.40
N GLY A 177 19.31 29.36 30.78
CA GLY A 177 20.66 28.85 30.53
C GLY A 177 21.37 28.18 31.72
N GLY A 178 20.76 28.16 32.92
CA GLY A 178 21.32 27.46 34.08
C GLY A 178 21.46 25.95 33.85
N GLU A 179 22.57 25.36 34.33
CA GLU A 179 22.93 23.97 34.07
C GLU A 179 23.13 23.16 35.35
N ILE A 180 22.47 22.00 35.44
CA ILE A 180 22.69 20.99 36.48
C ILE A 180 23.29 19.74 35.83
N HIS A 181 24.50 19.37 36.23
CA HIS A 181 25.20 18.17 35.78
C HIS A 181 25.33 17.19 36.93
N ALA A 182 24.97 15.93 36.72
CA ALA A 182 25.22 14.85 37.68
C ALA A 182 25.63 13.54 36.99
N LEU A 183 26.30 12.62 37.71
CA LEU A 183 26.48 11.24 37.23
C LEU A 183 25.22 10.39 37.46
N ALA A 184 24.48 10.63 38.54
CA ALA A 184 23.24 9.94 38.84
C ALA A 184 22.20 10.90 39.43
N MET A 185 20.93 10.56 39.25
CA MET A 185 19.79 11.29 39.82
C MET A 185 18.82 10.32 40.49
N LEU A 186 18.38 10.69 41.70
CA LEU A 186 17.47 9.89 42.52
C LEU A 186 16.31 10.76 43.01
N MET A 187 15.13 10.55 42.41
CA MET A 187 13.89 11.24 42.70
C MET A 187 12.75 10.23 42.80
N SER A 188 11.83 10.29 43.73
CA SER A 188 12.00 10.43 45.18
C SER A 188 12.10 9.03 45.80
N GLN A 189 12.87 8.87 46.89
CA GLN A 189 12.93 7.57 47.60
C GLN A 189 11.81 7.43 48.64
N SER A 190 11.41 8.56 49.24
CA SER A 190 10.31 8.73 50.19
C SER A 190 9.99 10.22 50.22
N GLY A 191 8.73 10.62 50.05
CA GLY A 191 8.30 12.02 49.90
C GLY A 191 8.21 12.49 48.45
N ALA A 192 7.80 13.74 48.24
CA ALA A 192 7.55 14.28 46.90
C ALA A 192 8.75 15.05 46.34
N SER A 193 9.01 14.91 45.04
CA SER A 193 10.05 15.70 44.36
C SER A 193 9.66 16.27 43.01
N SER A 194 10.29 17.37 42.62
CA SER A 194 10.06 17.99 41.32
C SER A 194 11.31 18.60 40.70
N ILE A 195 11.41 18.56 39.36
CA ILE A 195 12.37 19.35 38.58
C ILE A 195 11.61 20.14 37.52
N GLY A 196 11.83 21.46 37.47
CA GLY A 196 11.37 22.29 36.36
C GLY A 196 12.53 22.77 35.50
N ILE A 197 12.41 22.65 34.18
CA ILE A 197 13.44 23.03 33.21
C ILE A 197 12.82 23.95 32.17
N SER A 198 13.35 25.16 32.02
CA SER A 198 12.80 26.11 31.06
C SER A 198 13.79 27.11 30.50
N SER A 199 13.39 27.83 29.45
CA SER A 199 14.11 28.99 28.92
C SER A 199 15.59 28.71 28.66
N GLY A 200 15.90 27.56 28.04
CA GLY A 200 17.27 27.12 27.74
C GLY A 200 18.03 26.48 28.90
N GLY A 201 17.39 26.27 30.06
CA GLY A 201 17.99 25.50 31.15
C GLY A 201 18.27 24.03 30.77
N LEU A 202 19.27 23.44 31.42
CA LEU A 202 19.73 22.08 31.16
C LEU A 202 19.85 21.27 32.45
N VAL A 203 19.33 20.05 32.42
CA VAL A 203 19.68 19.00 33.40
C VAL A 203 20.30 17.83 32.64
N GLN A 204 21.57 17.54 32.93
CA GLN A 204 22.38 16.51 32.26
C GLN A 204 22.80 15.44 33.26
N ILE A 205 22.35 14.21 33.05
CA ILE A 205 22.66 13.04 33.88
C ILE A 205 23.50 12.05 33.08
N ASN A 206 24.80 11.93 33.38
CA ASN A 206 25.70 11.07 32.60
C ASN A 206 25.54 9.56 32.87
N GLY A 207 24.65 9.19 33.78
CA GLY A 207 24.33 7.81 34.16
C GLY A 207 22.82 7.61 34.31
N ILE A 208 22.40 7.06 35.44
CA ILE A 208 21.00 6.67 35.68
C ILE A 208 20.23 7.83 36.32
N ALA A 209 19.06 8.12 35.77
CA ALA A 209 18.06 9.02 36.29
C ALA A 209 16.83 8.23 36.75
N ASP A 210 16.67 8.02 38.06
CA ASP A 210 15.46 7.45 38.64
C ASP A 210 14.47 8.57 38.99
N ILE A 211 13.27 8.50 38.41
CA ILE A 211 12.17 9.46 38.57
C ILE A 211 10.98 8.69 39.13
N GLY A 212 10.52 9.06 40.31
CA GLY A 212 9.48 8.33 41.03
C GLY A 212 9.99 7.00 41.55
N ARG A 213 11.16 7.00 42.21
CA ARG A 213 11.84 5.78 42.63
C ARG A 213 11.01 4.95 43.61
N GLY A 214 10.48 5.55 44.67
CA GLY A 214 9.67 4.89 45.68
C GLY A 214 8.39 5.64 46.07
N ASP A 215 8.27 6.89 45.63
CA ASP A 215 7.18 7.82 45.92
C ASP A 215 7.03 8.78 44.71
N ASP A 216 6.27 9.86 44.85
CA ASP A 216 5.92 10.75 43.73
C ASP A 216 7.08 11.67 43.28
N ALA A 217 7.35 11.69 41.98
CA ALA A 217 8.29 12.61 41.36
C ALA A 217 7.81 13.15 40.02
N THR A 218 8.10 14.43 39.76
CA THR A 218 7.70 15.12 38.53
C THR A 218 8.89 15.78 37.84
N ILE A 219 8.94 15.72 36.51
CA ILE A 219 9.82 16.57 35.69
C ILE A 219 8.95 17.35 34.70
N GLU A 220 9.10 18.66 34.69
CA GLU A 220 8.44 19.56 33.75
C GLU A 220 9.49 20.23 32.85
N ILE A 221 9.44 19.95 31.55
CA ILE A 221 10.31 20.52 30.53
C ILE A 221 9.46 21.41 29.64
N ILE A 222 9.60 22.73 29.83
CA ILE A 222 8.77 23.74 29.18
C ILE A 222 9.62 24.80 28.50
N THR A 223 9.07 25.50 27.51
CA THR A 223 9.65 26.75 26.98
C THR A 223 11.15 26.61 26.60
N GLY A 224 11.53 25.54 25.89
CA GLY A 224 12.91 25.37 25.44
C GLY A 224 13.89 24.78 26.47
N GLY A 225 13.39 24.18 27.56
CA GLY A 225 14.21 23.43 28.51
C GLY A 225 14.74 22.11 27.93
N ARG A 226 15.84 21.58 28.48
CA ARG A 226 16.37 20.27 28.07
C ARG A 226 16.69 19.38 29.28
N PHE A 227 16.17 18.16 29.25
CA PHE A 227 16.63 17.06 30.10
C PHE A 227 17.43 16.08 29.24
N ALA A 228 18.57 15.63 29.73
CA ALA A 228 19.36 14.60 29.07
C ALA A 228 19.89 13.56 30.05
N ALA A 229 19.83 12.27 29.68
CA ALA A 229 20.34 11.19 30.51
C ALA A 229 20.95 10.02 29.72
N PHE A 230 21.87 9.26 30.32
CA PHE A 230 22.25 7.97 29.73
C PHE A 230 21.10 6.95 29.83
N HIS A 231 20.43 6.86 30.98
CA HIS A 231 19.25 6.03 31.16
C HIS A 231 18.25 6.72 32.08
N ALA A 232 16.95 6.67 31.74
CA ALA A 232 15.89 7.21 32.58
C ALA A 232 14.86 6.13 32.95
N THR A 233 14.57 6.00 34.24
CA THR A 233 13.50 5.14 34.76
C THR A 233 12.43 6.02 35.39
N VAL A 234 11.19 5.93 34.91
CA VAL A 234 10.04 6.68 35.41
C VAL A 234 9.09 5.69 36.09
N GLY A 235 8.89 5.79 37.40
CA GLY A 235 8.12 4.81 38.20
C GLY A 235 8.87 3.49 38.41
N GLN A 236 9.99 3.53 39.15
CA GLN A 236 10.89 2.38 39.33
C GLN A 236 10.29 1.27 40.20
N ASN A 237 10.07 1.54 41.50
CA ASN A 237 9.54 0.53 42.43
C ASN A 237 8.01 0.50 42.44
N ALA A 238 7.41 -0.57 42.96
CA ALA A 238 5.96 -0.78 42.95
C ALA A 238 5.10 0.33 43.59
N SER A 239 5.66 1.12 44.51
CA SER A 239 4.97 2.29 45.12
C SER A 239 5.34 3.62 44.49
N GLY A 240 6.32 3.63 43.57
CA GLY A 240 6.85 4.84 42.97
C GLY A 240 5.98 5.33 41.82
N THR A 241 5.77 6.63 41.77
CA THR A 241 5.04 7.32 40.70
C THR A 241 5.97 8.35 40.07
N GLY A 242 6.30 8.19 38.79
CA GLY A 242 7.05 9.18 38.03
C GLY A 242 6.19 9.82 36.96
N ASP A 243 6.30 11.12 36.77
CA ASP A 243 5.63 11.85 35.70
C ASP A 243 6.59 12.81 35.00
N VAL A 244 6.66 12.72 33.67
CA VAL A 244 7.51 13.57 32.83
C VAL A 244 6.65 14.29 31.81
N SER A 245 6.70 15.61 31.79
CA SER A 245 6.03 16.43 30.78
C SER A 245 7.05 17.16 29.91
N VAL A 246 6.89 17.03 28.60
CA VAL A 246 7.70 17.71 27.58
C VAL A 246 6.77 18.57 26.74
N THR A 247 6.67 19.85 27.09
CA THR A 247 5.66 20.72 26.49
C THR A 247 6.22 22.02 25.94
N GLY A 248 5.68 22.46 24.81
CA GLY A 248 6.10 23.70 24.15
C GLY A 248 7.30 23.52 23.23
N ALA A 249 7.35 24.38 22.22
CA ALA A 249 8.37 24.35 21.18
C ALA A 249 9.80 24.46 21.76
N GLY A 250 10.67 23.56 21.32
CA GLY A 250 12.08 23.51 21.71
C GLY A 250 12.35 22.81 23.05
N SER A 251 11.32 22.37 23.77
CA SER A 251 11.48 21.53 24.97
C SER A 251 11.92 20.12 24.55
N VAL A 252 12.97 19.59 25.18
CA VAL A 252 13.60 18.33 24.77
C VAL A 252 13.85 17.40 25.96
N PHE A 253 13.42 16.15 25.81
CA PHE A 253 13.85 15.01 26.64
C PHE A 253 14.73 14.09 25.78
N ASP A 254 16.00 13.93 26.11
CA ASP A 254 16.99 13.23 25.27
C ASP A 254 17.73 12.16 26.07
N VAL A 255 17.47 10.88 25.81
CA VAL A 255 18.04 9.79 26.60
C VAL A 255 18.56 8.65 25.76
N ALA A 256 19.56 7.91 26.27
CA ALA A 256 20.04 6.74 25.54
C ALA A 256 19.05 5.56 25.63
N SER A 257 18.37 5.36 26.75
CA SER A 257 17.24 4.42 26.88
C SER A 257 16.30 4.84 28.00
N ALA A 258 15.03 4.42 27.94
CA ALA A 258 14.06 4.76 28.97
C ALA A 258 13.08 3.62 29.28
N TRP A 259 12.66 3.58 30.55
CA TRP A 259 11.58 2.72 31.04
C TRP A 259 10.51 3.60 31.69
N ILE A 260 9.28 3.51 31.18
CA ILE A 260 8.11 4.22 31.68
C ILE A 260 7.21 3.19 32.36
N GLY A 261 7.15 3.23 33.69
CA GLY A 261 6.50 2.22 34.51
C GLY A 261 7.30 0.92 34.55
N GLU A 262 8.40 0.88 35.31
CA GLU A 262 9.21 -0.34 35.47
C GLU A 262 8.45 -1.37 36.33
N ALA A 263 8.41 -1.18 37.66
CA ALA A 263 7.54 -1.92 38.56
C ALA A 263 6.40 -1.06 39.14
N GLY A 264 6.54 0.27 39.09
CA GLY A 264 5.59 1.25 39.59
C GLY A 264 4.77 1.90 38.48
N THR A 265 4.31 3.14 38.71
CA THR A 265 3.55 3.91 37.72
C THR A 265 4.45 4.97 37.09
N GLY A 266 4.59 4.95 35.77
CA GLY A 266 5.31 5.96 35.01
C GLY A 266 4.43 6.60 33.95
N SER A 267 4.52 7.92 33.82
CA SER A 267 3.81 8.70 32.82
C SER A 267 4.78 9.60 32.05
N MET A 268 4.56 9.71 30.74
CA MET A 268 5.19 10.71 29.88
C MET A 268 4.13 11.41 29.03
N THR A 269 4.08 12.74 29.09
CA THR A 269 3.22 13.56 28.23
C THR A 269 4.08 14.42 27.31
N ILE A 270 3.81 14.40 26.00
CA ILE A 270 4.48 15.22 24.99
C ILE A 270 3.45 16.06 24.26
N SER A 271 3.56 17.40 24.35
CA SER A 271 2.59 18.28 23.69
C SER A 271 3.17 19.62 23.23
N GLY A 272 2.43 20.35 22.40
CA GLY A 272 2.77 21.71 21.99
C GLY A 272 4.12 21.83 21.30
N ALA A 273 4.47 20.88 20.43
CA ALA A 273 5.77 20.78 19.75
C ALA A 273 6.97 20.44 20.64
N GLY A 274 6.74 19.71 21.74
CA GLY A 274 7.79 19.07 22.52
C GLY A 274 8.42 17.86 21.82
N LEU A 275 9.67 17.55 22.14
CA LEU A 275 10.42 16.43 21.57
C LEU A 275 10.96 15.49 22.65
N ALA A 276 10.59 14.20 22.57
CA ALA A 276 11.29 13.13 23.27
C ALA A 276 12.13 12.31 22.29
N GLU A 277 13.42 12.14 22.57
CA GLU A 277 14.38 11.38 21.78
C GLU A 277 14.99 10.26 22.63
N VAL A 278 14.87 9.02 22.15
CA VAL A 278 15.38 7.80 22.80
C VAL A 278 16.29 7.06 21.81
N ILE A 279 17.59 7.00 22.09
CA ILE A 279 18.61 6.48 21.15
C ILE A 279 18.57 4.95 21.01
N ASN A 280 18.17 4.23 22.06
CA ASN A 280 18.02 2.79 22.03
C ASN A 280 16.54 2.42 22.20
N ASP A 281 16.26 1.48 23.10
CA ASP A 281 14.92 0.95 23.30
C ASP A 281 14.15 1.80 24.32
N LEU A 282 12.85 1.93 24.10
CA LEU A 282 11.88 2.47 25.04
C LEU A 282 10.93 1.36 25.47
N SER A 283 10.73 1.18 26.78
CA SER A 283 9.72 0.25 27.31
C SER A 283 8.67 0.99 28.11
N VAL A 284 7.41 0.66 27.86
CA VAL A 284 6.23 1.26 28.50
C VAL A 284 5.45 0.14 29.20
N GLY A 285 5.48 0.10 30.53
CA GLY A 285 4.92 -1.01 31.32
C GLY A 285 5.81 -2.26 31.28
N LEU A 286 6.99 -2.19 31.90
CA LEU A 286 8.06 -3.20 31.76
C LEU A 286 7.75 -4.52 32.50
N LEU A 287 7.61 -4.46 33.82
CA LEU A 287 7.46 -5.63 34.70
C LEU A 287 5.98 -5.90 35.02
N PRO A 288 5.59 -7.10 35.50
CA PRO A 288 4.19 -7.47 35.75
C PRO A 288 3.34 -6.51 36.58
N THR A 289 3.94 -5.70 37.45
CA THR A 289 3.24 -4.68 38.26
C THR A 289 3.38 -3.27 37.71
N GLY A 290 4.27 -3.07 36.74
CA GLY A 290 4.54 -1.79 36.11
C GLY A 290 3.35 -1.31 35.29
N THR A 291 3.02 -0.04 35.42
CA THR A 291 2.04 0.66 34.59
C THR A 291 2.74 1.83 33.92
N GLY A 292 2.87 1.80 32.60
CA GLY A 292 3.47 2.86 31.80
C GLY A 292 2.44 3.52 30.90
N THR A 293 2.43 4.85 30.85
CA THR A 293 1.62 5.63 29.92
C THR A 293 2.49 6.63 29.17
N VAL A 294 2.34 6.68 27.85
CA VAL A 294 2.95 7.70 26.99
C VAL A 294 1.86 8.34 26.14
N ASP A 295 1.59 9.61 26.39
CA ASP A 295 0.55 10.38 25.72
C ASP A 295 1.17 11.49 24.87
N LEU A 296 0.84 11.53 23.59
CA LEU A 296 1.27 12.56 22.65
C LEU A 296 0.08 13.25 22.01
N SER A 297 0.11 14.60 22.00
CA SER A 297 -0.93 15.39 21.32
C SER A 297 -0.40 16.69 20.71
N GLY A 298 -1.03 17.11 19.63
CA GLY A 298 -0.83 18.39 18.96
C GLY A 298 0.32 18.40 17.96
N ASP A 299 0.17 19.23 16.93
CA ASP A 299 1.13 19.39 15.84
C ASP A 299 2.57 19.61 16.34
N GLY A 300 3.50 18.87 15.73
CA GLY A 300 4.93 18.97 15.99
C GLY A 300 5.40 18.30 17.28
N SER A 301 4.50 17.78 18.11
CA SER A 301 4.86 16.93 19.25
C SER A 301 5.41 15.62 18.72
N THR A 302 6.59 15.21 19.17
CA THR A 302 7.27 14.03 18.60
C THR A 302 7.93 13.17 19.66
N LEU A 303 7.74 11.84 19.56
CA LEU A 303 8.59 10.83 20.18
C LEU A 303 9.40 10.12 19.10
N ARG A 304 10.73 10.10 19.24
CA ARG A 304 11.64 9.32 18.38
C ARG A 304 12.31 8.23 19.17
N VAL A 305 12.18 6.99 18.71
CA VAL A 305 12.84 5.80 19.23
C VAL A 305 13.71 5.21 18.14
N HIS A 306 15.02 5.22 18.33
CA HIS A 306 15.99 4.85 17.29
C HIS A 306 16.22 3.33 17.20
N ARG A 307 15.61 2.55 18.09
CA ARG A 307 15.55 1.09 18.01
C ARG A 307 14.10 0.61 18.17
N ASP A 308 13.80 -0.13 19.24
CA ASP A 308 12.54 -0.82 19.45
C ASP A 308 11.70 -0.12 20.53
N LEU A 309 10.39 0.01 20.29
CA LEU A 309 9.40 0.46 21.27
C LEU A 309 8.60 -0.74 21.78
N PHE A 310 8.71 -1.04 23.07
CA PHE A 310 7.97 -2.12 23.72
C PHE A 310 6.80 -1.56 24.53
N VAL A 311 5.59 -2.03 24.27
CA VAL A 311 4.38 -1.63 24.99
C VAL A 311 3.81 -2.84 25.73
N GLY A 312 3.81 -2.76 27.05
CA GLY A 312 3.41 -3.83 27.97
C GLY A 312 4.47 -4.93 28.15
N SER A 313 5.73 -4.68 27.77
CA SER A 313 6.83 -5.63 27.89
C SER A 313 8.22 -4.97 27.91
N ALA A 314 9.24 -5.81 27.84
CA ALA A 314 10.65 -5.47 27.69
C ALA A 314 11.26 -6.33 26.58
N ALA A 315 12.39 -5.88 26.03
CA ALA A 315 13.20 -6.66 25.09
C ALA A 315 13.48 -8.08 25.63
N GLY A 316 13.06 -9.10 24.87
CA GLY A 316 13.33 -10.51 25.18
C GLY A 316 12.47 -11.12 26.30
N ALA A 317 11.37 -10.47 26.71
CA ALA A 317 10.47 -11.03 27.71
C ALA A 317 9.54 -12.11 27.11
N GLU A 318 9.78 -13.38 27.43
CA GLU A 318 8.95 -14.51 26.95
C GLU A 318 7.68 -14.76 27.78
N SER A 319 7.51 -14.11 28.94
CA SER A 319 6.31 -14.28 29.79
C SER A 319 6.03 -13.08 30.69
N GLY A 320 4.94 -12.36 30.38
CA GLY A 320 4.23 -11.42 31.27
C GLY A 320 4.96 -10.12 31.58
N GLY A 321 4.83 -9.11 30.73
CA GLY A 321 5.18 -7.73 31.06
C GLY A 321 4.08 -7.01 31.84
N GLY A 322 4.21 -5.70 31.99
CA GLY A 322 3.28 -4.84 32.71
C GLY A 322 2.11 -4.34 31.86
N SER A 323 1.43 -3.31 32.34
CA SER A 323 0.42 -2.59 31.57
C SER A 323 1.07 -1.39 30.87
N GLY A 324 1.12 -1.41 29.54
CA GLY A 324 1.64 -0.32 28.74
C GLY A 324 0.54 0.34 27.91
N HIS A 325 0.52 1.67 27.86
CA HIS A 325 -0.38 2.42 26.99
C HIS A 325 0.38 3.48 26.19
N LEU A 326 0.12 3.53 24.90
CA LEU A 326 0.59 4.57 23.98
C LEU A 326 -0.63 5.28 23.36
N SER A 327 -0.72 6.59 23.51
CA SER A 327 -1.75 7.41 22.85
C SER A 327 -1.10 8.43 21.92
N VAL A 328 -1.54 8.46 20.67
CA VAL A 328 -1.05 9.40 19.64
C VAL A 328 -2.24 10.10 19.00
N THR A 329 -2.44 11.37 19.37
CA THR A 329 -3.60 12.17 18.94
C THR A 329 -3.20 13.47 18.27
N ASP A 330 -4.15 14.10 17.58
CA ASP A 330 -4.07 15.50 17.12
C ASP A 330 -2.75 15.82 16.37
N ASP A 331 -2.45 15.10 15.29
CA ASP A 331 -1.27 15.30 14.44
C ASP A 331 0.10 15.11 15.13
N ALA A 332 0.13 14.56 16.35
CA ALA A 332 1.38 14.16 16.99
C ALA A 332 2.04 12.97 16.28
N VAL A 333 3.36 12.85 16.40
CA VAL A 333 4.15 11.86 15.64
C VAL A 333 4.95 10.95 16.58
N VAL A 334 4.84 9.64 16.39
CA VAL A 334 5.75 8.64 16.95
C VAL A 334 6.56 8.05 15.81
N GLU A 335 7.89 8.08 15.93
CA GLU A 335 8.83 7.50 14.96
C GLU A 335 9.67 6.42 15.64
N VAL A 336 9.57 5.18 15.16
CA VAL A 336 10.30 4.02 15.66
C VAL A 336 11.11 3.40 14.53
N SER A 337 12.42 3.32 14.67
CA SER A 337 13.29 2.93 13.56
C SER A 337 13.28 1.42 13.26
N ARG A 338 12.92 0.57 14.22
CA ARG A 338 12.94 -0.89 14.04
C ARG A 338 11.57 -1.52 14.23
N ALA A 339 11.12 -1.75 15.45
CA ALA A 339 9.83 -2.40 15.70
C ALA A 339 9.07 -1.73 16.84
N THR A 340 7.74 -1.70 16.72
CA THR A 340 6.85 -1.43 17.83
C THR A 340 6.18 -2.75 18.21
N ASP A 341 6.53 -3.27 19.39
CA ASP A 341 6.09 -4.57 19.90
C ASP A 341 5.00 -4.38 20.96
N PHE A 342 3.82 -4.93 20.71
CA PHE A 342 2.69 -4.95 21.62
C PHE A 342 2.54 -6.32 22.28
N ALA A 343 2.97 -6.41 23.54
CA ALA A 343 2.70 -7.59 24.34
C ALA A 343 1.26 -7.63 24.86
N ALA A 344 0.85 -8.73 25.50
CA ALA A 344 -0.53 -8.93 25.98
C ALA A 344 -1.04 -7.87 26.98
N GLY A 345 -0.15 -7.16 27.68
CA GLY A 345 -0.50 -6.03 28.56
C GLY A 345 -0.38 -4.65 27.90
N GLY A 346 0.03 -4.62 26.64
CA GLY A 346 0.20 -3.42 25.82
C GLY A 346 -1.10 -3.01 25.14
N SER A 347 -1.29 -1.71 24.98
CA SER A 347 -2.41 -1.12 24.27
C SER A 347 -1.99 0.16 23.57
N ALA A 348 -2.69 0.52 22.50
CA ALA A 348 -2.47 1.80 21.84
C ALA A 348 -3.74 2.42 21.29
N LEU A 349 -3.76 3.74 21.26
CA LEU A 349 -4.74 4.56 20.57
C LEU A 349 -4.01 5.42 19.53
N LEU A 350 -4.42 5.28 18.27
CA LEU A 350 -4.05 6.17 17.18
C LEU A 350 -5.31 6.92 16.72
N ASP A 351 -5.39 8.21 17.04
CA ASP A 351 -6.57 9.04 16.79
C ASP A 351 -6.17 10.41 16.24
N GLY A 352 -5.90 10.46 14.94
CA GLY A 352 -5.50 11.68 14.22
C GLY A 352 -4.00 11.97 14.25
N GLY A 353 -3.20 11.18 14.96
CA GLY A 353 -1.74 11.25 14.93
C GLY A 353 -1.08 10.41 13.82
N VAL A 354 0.24 10.26 13.89
CA VAL A 354 1.05 9.42 13.01
C VAL A 354 1.88 8.44 13.84
N LEU A 355 1.70 7.14 13.60
CA LEU A 355 2.62 6.10 14.05
C LEU A 355 3.46 5.61 12.86
N ARG A 356 4.74 5.96 12.85
CA ARG A 356 5.73 5.48 11.89
C ARG A 356 6.65 4.49 12.57
N THR A 357 6.65 3.24 12.14
CA THR A 357 7.47 2.17 12.71
C THR A 357 8.11 1.34 11.60
N GLY A 358 9.22 0.63 11.86
CA GLY A 358 9.73 -0.34 10.90
C GLY A 358 8.74 -1.49 10.75
N GLN A 359 8.59 -2.30 11.81
CA GLN A 359 7.67 -3.42 11.93
C GLN A 359 6.63 -3.18 13.04
N LEU A 360 5.48 -3.87 12.93
CA LEU A 360 4.50 -4.03 14.00
C LEU A 360 4.51 -5.47 14.48
N GLU A 361 4.79 -5.68 15.76
CA GLU A 361 4.91 -7.01 16.37
C GLU A 361 3.90 -7.21 17.51
N GLY A 362 3.60 -8.47 17.80
CA GLY A 362 2.75 -8.86 18.92
C GLY A 362 1.28 -9.08 18.58
N ASP A 363 0.42 -9.00 19.61
CA ASP A 363 -1.03 -9.16 19.47
C ASP A 363 -1.68 -7.77 19.34
N GLY A 364 -2.25 -7.47 18.17
CA GLY A 364 -2.91 -6.18 17.92
C GLY A 364 -4.32 -6.08 18.52
N SER A 365 -4.78 -7.04 19.34
CA SER A 365 -6.13 -7.06 19.92
C SER A 365 -6.50 -5.81 20.74
N SER A 366 -5.51 -5.09 21.27
CA SER A 366 -5.68 -3.85 22.04
C SER A 366 -5.16 -2.59 21.32
N PHE A 367 -4.91 -2.69 20.02
CA PHE A 367 -4.57 -1.55 19.16
C PHE A 367 -5.85 -0.95 18.56
N ILE A 368 -6.15 0.29 18.94
CA ILE A 368 -7.30 1.04 18.42
C ILE A 368 -6.79 2.07 17.41
N TRP A 369 -7.05 1.80 16.14
CA TRP A 369 -6.86 2.78 15.08
C TRP A 369 -8.18 3.51 14.84
N ALA A 370 -8.37 4.66 15.46
CA ALA A 370 -9.56 5.48 15.26
C ALA A 370 -9.45 6.29 13.96
N ALA A 371 -8.38 7.08 13.84
CA ALA A 371 -8.06 7.98 12.73
C ALA A 371 -6.54 8.20 12.63
N GLY A 372 -6.05 8.87 11.59
CA GLY A 372 -4.63 9.21 11.44
C GLY A 372 -3.83 8.19 10.63
N ALA A 373 -2.51 8.34 10.61
CA ALA A 373 -1.62 7.60 9.71
C ALA A 373 -0.84 6.48 10.41
N LEU A 374 -0.84 5.30 9.81
CA LEU A 374 0.05 4.20 10.15
C LEU A 374 1.03 3.98 9.00
N GLU A 375 2.32 4.06 9.30
CA GLU A 375 3.39 3.90 8.32
C GLU A 375 4.36 2.80 8.73
N LEU A 376 4.40 1.72 7.95
CA LEU A 376 5.34 0.60 8.10
C LEU A 376 6.50 0.80 7.14
N THR A 377 7.69 1.02 7.67
CA THR A 377 8.85 1.49 6.91
C THR A 377 9.80 0.38 6.48
N ASP A 378 9.77 -0.79 7.12
CA ASP A 378 10.62 -1.95 6.80
C ASP A 378 9.84 -3.27 6.95
N ASP A 379 8.58 -3.33 6.50
CA ASP A 379 7.73 -4.49 6.77
C ASP A 379 6.76 -4.89 5.64
N THR A 380 6.36 -6.15 5.70
CA THR A 380 5.17 -6.67 5.03
C THR A 380 4.01 -6.63 6.01
N LEU A 381 2.90 -6.01 5.62
CA LEU A 381 1.65 -6.15 6.35
C LEU A 381 0.98 -7.47 5.96
N PHE A 382 0.99 -8.43 6.88
CA PHE A 382 0.23 -9.67 6.74
C PHE A 382 -1.20 -9.50 7.28
N VAL A 383 -2.20 -9.80 6.44
CA VAL A 383 -3.61 -9.83 6.81
C VAL A 383 -4.07 -11.28 6.77
N ALA A 384 -3.94 -11.97 7.90
CA ALA A 384 -4.23 -13.40 8.04
C ALA A 384 -4.53 -13.77 9.50
N PRO A 385 -5.18 -14.93 9.77
CA PRO A 385 -5.35 -15.42 11.14
C PRO A 385 -4.03 -15.48 11.92
N GLY A 386 -4.01 -14.93 13.13
CA GLY A 386 -2.82 -14.93 14.00
C GLY A 386 -1.77 -13.85 13.70
N GLN A 387 -1.99 -13.00 12.69
CA GLN A 387 -1.20 -11.79 12.44
C GLN A 387 -1.69 -10.61 13.28
N PHE A 388 -0.94 -9.51 13.30
CA PHE A 388 -1.20 -8.36 14.19
C PHE A 388 -2.65 -7.85 14.16
N PHE A 389 -3.20 -7.59 12.96
CA PHE A 389 -4.60 -7.18 12.79
C PHE A 389 -5.56 -8.34 12.55
N GLY A 390 -5.06 -9.58 12.55
CA GLY A 390 -5.83 -10.76 12.18
C GLY A 390 -6.24 -10.79 10.71
N SER A 391 -7.36 -11.43 10.41
CA SER A 391 -7.84 -11.69 9.04
C SER A 391 -8.67 -10.55 8.45
N PHE A 392 -8.80 -9.40 9.11
CA PHE A 392 -9.56 -8.25 8.60
C PHE A 392 -8.85 -6.93 8.91
N VAL A 393 -8.58 -6.16 7.86
CA VAL A 393 -8.10 -4.77 7.97
C VAL A 393 -8.97 -3.88 7.08
N GLY A 394 -9.56 -2.84 7.67
CA GLY A 394 -10.36 -1.84 6.97
C GLY A 394 -9.79 -0.44 7.17
N ILE A 395 -9.45 0.21 6.06
CA ILE A 395 -8.93 1.59 6.00
C ILE A 395 -10.08 2.50 5.58
N SER A 396 -10.57 3.35 6.48
CA SER A 396 -11.70 4.23 6.21
C SER A 396 -11.66 5.56 6.93
N GLY A 397 -12.47 6.51 6.47
CA GLY A 397 -12.48 7.89 6.97
C GLY A 397 -11.09 8.52 6.87
N ASP A 398 -10.63 9.11 7.96
CA ASP A 398 -9.33 9.79 8.04
C ASP A 398 -8.14 8.83 8.31
N ARG A 399 -8.31 7.52 8.07
CA ARG A 399 -7.21 6.55 8.21
C ARG A 399 -6.37 6.50 6.93
N SER A 400 -5.06 6.56 7.11
CA SER A 400 -4.11 6.34 6.02
C SER A 400 -3.06 5.29 6.35
N LEU A 401 -2.86 4.34 5.44
CA LEU A 401 -1.86 3.28 5.55
C LEU A 401 -0.73 3.50 4.54
N THR A 402 0.51 3.42 4.99
CA THR A 402 1.67 3.25 4.09
C THR A 402 2.45 2.01 4.50
N VAL A 403 2.75 1.13 3.53
CA VAL A 403 3.57 -0.07 3.73
C VAL A 403 4.72 -0.04 2.73
N SER A 404 5.96 -0.07 3.20
CA SER A 404 7.13 0.09 2.33
C SER A 404 7.37 -1.08 1.38
N ASP A 405 6.99 -2.30 1.77
CA ASP A 405 7.11 -3.49 0.94
C ASP A 405 5.73 -3.99 0.46
N MET A 406 5.06 -4.83 1.23
CA MET A 406 3.95 -5.62 0.70
C MET A 406 2.77 -5.68 1.63
N ILE A 407 1.57 -5.65 1.07
CA ILE A 407 0.36 -6.12 1.75
C ILE A 407 0.08 -7.54 1.23
N ASP A 408 0.17 -8.55 2.11
CA ASP A 408 -0.09 -9.97 1.77
C ASP A 408 -1.35 -10.43 2.51
N VAL A 409 -2.43 -10.72 1.76
CA VAL A 409 -3.77 -11.00 2.28
C VAL A 409 -4.12 -12.44 1.99
N TYR A 410 -4.26 -13.26 3.04
CA TYR A 410 -4.53 -14.68 2.88
C TYR A 410 -5.16 -15.32 4.12
N ASP A 411 -5.92 -16.38 3.90
CA ASP A 411 -6.36 -17.31 4.95
C ASP A 411 -6.12 -18.73 4.44
N ASP A 412 -5.31 -19.50 5.17
CA ASP A 412 -4.94 -20.89 4.89
C ASP A 412 -5.64 -21.89 5.84
N ALA A 413 -6.49 -21.40 6.75
CA ALA A 413 -7.20 -22.17 7.76
C ALA A 413 -8.65 -22.49 7.36
N GLY A 414 -9.04 -22.19 6.12
CA GLY A 414 -10.38 -22.41 5.57
C GLY A 414 -11.36 -21.26 5.80
N GLY A 415 -10.88 -20.12 6.28
CA GLY A 415 -11.62 -18.86 6.33
C GLY A 415 -11.40 -18.03 5.07
N THR A 416 -11.49 -16.71 5.19
CA THR A 416 -11.20 -15.75 4.11
C THR A 416 -10.71 -14.46 4.73
N ALA A 417 -9.48 -14.08 4.41
CA ALA A 417 -8.92 -12.82 4.88
C ALA A 417 -9.39 -11.64 4.02
N ARG A 418 -9.43 -10.45 4.60
CA ARG A 418 -10.00 -9.29 3.93
C ARG A 418 -9.21 -8.02 4.22
N PHE A 419 -8.79 -7.34 3.16
CA PHE A 419 -8.18 -6.01 3.23
C PHE A 419 -8.99 -5.04 2.38
N GLU A 420 -9.45 -3.96 3.00
CA GLU A 420 -10.38 -3.00 2.37
C GLU A 420 -9.91 -1.57 2.55
N VAL A 421 -10.10 -0.77 1.51
CA VAL A 421 -9.93 0.68 1.53
C VAL A 421 -11.26 1.28 1.12
N PHE A 422 -11.94 1.99 2.01
CA PHE A 422 -13.29 2.45 1.77
C PHE A 422 -13.62 3.78 2.48
N ASP A 423 -14.74 4.41 2.14
CA ASP A 423 -15.28 5.59 2.83
C ASP A 423 -14.23 6.69 3.13
N GLY A 424 -13.40 7.07 2.15
CA GLY A 424 -12.39 8.13 2.26
C GLY A 424 -11.00 7.67 2.69
N GLY A 425 -10.84 6.39 3.07
CA GLY A 425 -9.55 5.84 3.46
C GLY A 425 -8.51 5.86 2.33
N SER A 426 -7.23 5.90 2.70
CA SER A 426 -6.12 5.89 1.74
C SER A 426 -5.08 4.83 2.09
N ALA A 427 -4.59 4.09 1.10
CA ALA A 427 -3.52 3.11 1.28
C ALA A 427 -2.42 3.25 0.22
N VAL A 428 -1.17 3.00 0.62
CA VAL A 428 -0.01 2.92 -0.27
C VAL A 428 0.81 1.68 0.06
N SER A 429 1.18 0.89 -0.95
CA SER A 429 2.16 -0.20 -0.81
C SER A 429 3.07 -0.33 -2.03
N GLU A 430 4.24 -0.98 -1.90
CA GLU A 430 5.03 -1.37 -3.09
C GLU A 430 4.31 -2.50 -3.84
N ARG A 431 3.88 -3.53 -3.10
CA ARG A 431 3.19 -4.69 -3.65
C ARG A 431 1.91 -5.02 -2.89
N ALA A 432 1.00 -5.73 -3.56
CA ALA A 432 -0.23 -6.24 -2.95
C ALA A 432 -0.56 -7.62 -3.51
N PHE A 433 -0.59 -8.65 -2.66
CA PHE A 433 -0.92 -10.01 -3.06
C PHE A 433 -2.14 -10.54 -2.30
N TYR A 434 -3.05 -11.13 -3.05
CA TYR A 434 -4.25 -11.77 -2.53
C TYR A 434 -4.15 -13.28 -2.83
N SER A 435 -4.11 -14.09 -1.78
CA SER A 435 -4.01 -15.56 -1.83
C SER A 435 -2.87 -16.02 -2.72
N ARG A 436 -1.66 -15.68 -2.30
CA ARG A 436 -0.43 -15.89 -3.04
C ARG A 436 -0.10 -17.36 -3.29
N PHE A 437 -0.48 -18.24 -2.38
CA PHE A 437 -0.22 -19.67 -2.45
C PHE A 437 -1.50 -20.51 -2.54
N ALA A 438 -1.37 -21.71 -3.08
CA ALA A 438 -2.49 -22.63 -3.28
C ALA A 438 -3.11 -23.05 -1.93
N GLY A 439 -4.44 -23.06 -1.87
CA GLY A 439 -5.20 -23.38 -0.66
C GLY A 439 -5.58 -22.15 0.18
N GLU A 440 -5.09 -20.97 -0.18
CA GLU A 440 -5.44 -19.71 0.49
C GLU A 440 -6.74 -19.09 -0.06
N SER A 441 -7.42 -18.27 0.74
CA SER A 441 -8.61 -17.49 0.33
C SER A 441 -8.56 -16.04 0.84
N SER A 442 -8.91 -15.08 -0.03
CA SER A 442 -8.91 -13.65 0.33
C SER A 442 -9.89 -12.80 -0.48
N VAL A 443 -10.31 -11.66 0.08
CA VAL A 443 -11.18 -10.68 -0.55
C VAL A 443 -10.66 -9.26 -0.34
N GLY A 444 -10.69 -8.45 -1.40
CA GLY A 444 -10.37 -7.03 -1.39
C GLY A 444 -11.53 -6.14 -1.82
N PHE A 445 -11.52 -4.91 -1.32
CA PHE A 445 -12.52 -3.90 -1.67
C PHE A 445 -11.89 -2.50 -1.72
N VAL A 446 -12.19 -1.74 -2.77
CA VAL A 446 -11.81 -0.33 -2.94
C VAL A 446 -13.03 0.48 -3.37
N ASP A 447 -13.57 1.33 -2.49
CA ASP A 447 -14.84 2.03 -2.78
C ASP A 447 -15.05 3.32 -1.95
N GLY A 448 -15.99 4.18 -2.33
CA GLY A 448 -16.32 5.38 -1.58
C GLY A 448 -15.59 6.64 -2.04
N ASP A 449 -16.15 7.80 -1.67
CA ASP A 449 -15.62 9.11 -2.06
C ASP A 449 -14.20 9.33 -1.58
N THR A 450 -13.36 9.94 -2.42
CA THR A 450 -11.94 10.23 -2.16
C THR A 450 -11.05 9.02 -1.79
N THR A 451 -11.61 7.82 -1.74
CA THR A 451 -10.89 6.58 -1.45
C THR A 451 -9.84 6.30 -2.51
N ARG A 452 -8.61 6.06 -2.09
CA ARG A 452 -7.50 5.75 -2.99
C ARG A 452 -6.59 4.68 -2.44
N TRP A 453 -6.35 3.64 -3.23
CA TRP A 453 -5.25 2.70 -2.99
C TRP A 453 -4.24 2.77 -4.11
N THR A 454 -2.99 3.12 -3.77
CA THR A 454 -1.86 3.12 -4.71
C THR A 454 -0.92 1.95 -4.42
N VAL A 455 -0.72 1.06 -5.39
CA VAL A 455 0.29 0.01 -5.41
C VAL A 455 1.40 0.46 -6.37
N THR A 456 2.60 0.68 -5.86
CA THR A 456 3.68 1.37 -6.60
C THR A 456 4.55 0.46 -7.47
N ASP A 457 4.37 -0.86 -7.39
CA ASP A 457 4.91 -1.84 -8.33
C ASP A 457 3.82 -2.80 -8.79
N ALA A 458 3.64 -3.94 -8.11
CA ALA A 458 2.85 -5.05 -8.62
C ALA A 458 1.73 -5.47 -7.67
N MET A 459 0.54 -5.69 -8.26
CA MET A 459 -0.59 -6.32 -7.60
C MET A 459 -0.92 -7.65 -8.27
N ALA A 460 -1.12 -8.70 -7.49
CA ALA A 460 -1.58 -10.00 -8.00
C ALA A 460 -2.79 -10.54 -7.23
N ILE A 461 -3.77 -11.03 -7.97
CA ILE A 461 -5.02 -11.60 -7.44
C ILE A 461 -5.03 -13.09 -7.74
N GLY A 462 -5.07 -13.91 -6.70
CA GLY A 462 -5.11 -15.37 -6.78
C GLY A 462 -3.74 -15.98 -7.06
N GLY A 463 -2.66 -15.31 -6.63
CA GLY A 463 -1.28 -15.75 -6.83
C GLY A 463 -0.25 -14.68 -6.52
N GLY A 464 1.02 -14.97 -6.83
CA GLY A 464 2.14 -14.05 -6.66
C GLY A 464 2.59 -13.41 -7.97
N SER A 465 3.83 -12.90 -7.99
CA SER A 465 4.42 -12.29 -9.18
C SER A 465 4.67 -13.26 -10.33
N THR A 466 4.88 -14.55 -10.05
CA THR A 466 5.33 -15.54 -11.06
C THR A 466 4.57 -16.86 -11.03
N SER A 467 3.66 -17.06 -10.09
CA SER A 467 2.93 -18.32 -9.94
C SER A 467 1.51 -18.08 -9.47
N ALA A 468 0.58 -18.87 -10.00
CA ALA A 468 -0.79 -18.96 -9.50
C ALA A 468 -0.81 -19.46 -8.05
N GLY A 469 -1.81 -19.02 -7.30
CA GLY A 469 -2.01 -19.29 -5.88
C GLY A 469 -3.43 -19.79 -5.60
N GLY A 470 -4.08 -19.19 -4.60
CA GLY A 470 -5.40 -19.56 -4.09
C GLY A 470 -6.53 -18.71 -4.64
N ILE A 471 -7.69 -18.78 -3.99
CA ILE A 471 -8.92 -18.09 -4.42
C ILE A 471 -8.88 -16.65 -3.94
N ALA A 472 -9.01 -15.69 -4.85
CA ALA A 472 -9.04 -14.29 -4.48
C ALA A 472 -10.04 -13.49 -5.30
N THR A 473 -10.71 -12.54 -4.66
CA THR A 473 -11.57 -11.58 -5.34
C THR A 473 -11.24 -10.17 -4.89
N VAL A 474 -11.02 -9.24 -5.81
CA VAL A 474 -10.92 -7.81 -5.51
C VAL A 474 -12.04 -7.08 -6.24
N ASN A 475 -12.81 -6.27 -5.51
CA ASN A 475 -13.87 -5.46 -6.08
C ASN A 475 -13.50 -3.98 -6.00
N VAL A 476 -13.74 -3.24 -7.08
CA VAL A 476 -13.47 -1.81 -7.17
C VAL A 476 -14.76 -1.08 -7.56
N GLY A 477 -15.28 -0.30 -6.61
CA GLY A 477 -16.59 0.33 -6.68
C GLY A 477 -17.75 -0.62 -6.38
N ASP A 478 -18.80 -0.06 -5.78
CA ASP A 478 -20.16 -0.63 -5.65
C ASP A 478 -21.14 0.46 -5.11
N LEU A 479 -20.61 1.43 -4.36
CA LEU A 479 -21.34 2.57 -3.83
C LEU A 479 -21.00 3.88 -4.59
N THR A 480 -21.75 4.95 -4.30
CA THR A 480 -21.49 6.29 -4.84
C THR A 480 -21.32 7.28 -3.69
N PRO A 481 -20.28 8.12 -3.68
CA PRO A 481 -19.21 8.27 -4.70
C PRO A 481 -18.19 7.10 -4.72
N GLU A 482 -17.34 7.02 -5.73
CA GLU A 482 -16.60 5.81 -6.14
C GLU A 482 -15.10 5.85 -5.75
N GLY A 483 -14.49 4.68 -5.48
CA GLY A 483 -13.07 4.56 -5.13
C GLY A 483 -12.11 4.39 -6.34
N THR A 484 -10.81 4.64 -6.11
CA THR A 484 -9.74 4.45 -7.11
C THR A 484 -8.67 3.46 -6.65
N LEU A 485 -8.32 2.52 -7.51
CA LEU A 485 -7.16 1.62 -7.37
C LEU A 485 -6.12 1.93 -8.46
N ASP A 486 -4.90 2.29 -8.07
CA ASP A 486 -3.82 2.60 -9.00
C ASP A 486 -2.66 1.62 -8.82
N VAL A 487 -2.32 0.88 -9.88
CA VAL A 487 -1.23 -0.10 -9.89
C VAL A 487 -0.15 0.35 -10.86
N ALA A 488 0.98 0.82 -10.36
CA ALA A 488 1.95 1.55 -11.19
C ALA A 488 2.64 0.68 -12.26
N ASN A 489 2.82 -0.63 -12.05
CA ASN A 489 3.53 -1.48 -13.00
C ASN A 489 2.67 -2.63 -13.53
N LEU A 490 2.38 -3.65 -12.71
CA LEU A 490 1.70 -4.87 -13.16
C LEU A 490 0.51 -5.19 -12.27
N LEU A 491 -0.67 -5.24 -12.88
CA LEU A 491 -1.86 -5.89 -12.32
C LEU A 491 -2.01 -7.26 -12.96
N ARG A 492 -1.91 -8.33 -12.18
CA ARG A 492 -2.08 -9.71 -12.67
C ARG A 492 -3.24 -10.41 -11.98
N VAL A 493 -4.08 -11.09 -12.76
CA VAL A 493 -5.20 -11.90 -12.28
C VAL A 493 -4.98 -13.35 -12.69
N TRP A 494 -4.76 -14.22 -11.72
CA TRP A 494 -4.45 -15.64 -11.94
C TRP A 494 -5.70 -16.52 -12.03
N THR A 495 -5.52 -17.82 -12.29
CA THR A 495 -6.59 -18.81 -12.54
C THR A 495 -7.73 -18.87 -11.53
N GLN A 496 -7.49 -18.54 -10.26
CA GLN A 496 -8.50 -18.47 -9.20
C GLN A 496 -8.73 -17.04 -8.68
N GLY A 497 -8.19 -16.06 -9.40
CA GLY A 497 -8.33 -14.64 -9.15
C GLY A 497 -9.49 -14.04 -9.93
N VAL A 498 -10.21 -13.13 -9.28
CA VAL A 498 -11.30 -12.35 -9.87
C VAL A 498 -11.11 -10.87 -9.56
N LEU A 499 -11.15 -10.03 -10.57
CA LEU A 499 -11.21 -8.57 -10.43
C LEU A 499 -12.57 -8.08 -10.94
N ASN A 500 -13.36 -7.51 -10.04
CA ASN A 500 -14.64 -6.88 -10.39
C ASN A 500 -14.48 -5.36 -10.38
N ILE A 501 -14.93 -4.69 -11.44
CA ILE A 501 -14.93 -3.22 -11.56
C ILE A 501 -16.36 -2.80 -11.86
N VAL A 502 -17.06 -2.25 -10.86
CA VAL A 502 -18.49 -1.92 -10.98
C VAL A 502 -18.64 -0.45 -11.34
N SER A 503 -18.32 0.45 -10.42
CA SER A 503 -18.40 1.89 -10.58
C SER A 503 -17.05 2.58 -10.44
N GLY A 504 -16.07 1.94 -9.79
CA GLY A 504 -14.78 2.56 -9.49
C GLY A 504 -13.81 2.67 -10.68
N GLN A 505 -12.67 3.29 -10.42
CA GLN A 505 -11.60 3.43 -11.39
C GLN A 505 -10.40 2.55 -11.04
N VAL A 506 -9.90 1.81 -12.03
CA VAL A 506 -8.64 1.06 -11.95
C VAL A 506 -7.65 1.64 -12.96
N THR A 507 -6.42 1.90 -12.54
CA THR A 507 -5.32 2.24 -13.44
C THR A 507 -4.20 1.21 -13.32
N ALA A 508 -3.61 0.81 -14.43
CA ALA A 508 -2.44 -0.06 -14.46
C ALA A 508 -1.48 0.32 -15.60
N THR A 509 -0.18 0.09 -15.46
CA THR A 509 0.69 0.14 -16.67
C THR A 509 0.46 -1.11 -17.52
N ASN A 510 0.37 -2.28 -16.89
CA ASN A 510 0.14 -3.57 -17.55
C ASN A 510 -0.98 -4.33 -16.85
N LEU A 511 -1.92 -4.89 -17.62
CA LEU A 511 -2.94 -5.83 -17.12
C LEU A 511 -2.75 -7.21 -17.75
N PHE A 512 -2.51 -8.22 -16.93
CA PHE A 512 -2.35 -9.61 -17.36
C PHE A 512 -3.45 -10.46 -16.71
N VAL A 513 -4.35 -11.02 -17.51
CA VAL A 513 -5.36 -11.99 -17.06
C VAL A 513 -4.86 -13.37 -17.42
N ASP A 514 -4.23 -14.08 -16.48
CA ASP A 514 -3.56 -15.38 -16.65
C ASP A 514 -4.42 -16.52 -16.11
N GLY A 515 -5.46 -16.84 -16.89
CA GLY A 515 -6.53 -17.78 -16.60
C GLY A 515 -7.57 -17.27 -15.59
N GLY A 516 -7.44 -16.03 -15.14
CA GLY A 516 -8.37 -15.37 -14.22
C GLY A 516 -9.58 -14.74 -14.90
N VAL A 517 -10.35 -14.01 -14.09
CA VAL A 517 -11.55 -13.29 -14.54
C VAL A 517 -11.43 -11.80 -14.23
N VAL A 518 -11.68 -10.96 -15.23
CA VAL A 518 -11.92 -9.52 -15.05
C VAL A 518 -13.34 -9.21 -15.50
N ASP A 519 -14.19 -8.76 -14.59
CA ASP A 519 -15.57 -8.38 -14.90
C ASP A 519 -15.77 -6.88 -14.70
N GLN A 520 -16.08 -6.16 -15.77
CA GLN A 520 -16.53 -4.77 -15.74
C GLN A 520 -18.03 -4.73 -16.02
N SER A 521 -18.81 -4.79 -14.95
CA SER A 521 -20.26 -4.96 -15.03
C SER A 521 -21.07 -3.67 -14.78
N GLY A 522 -20.41 -2.51 -14.69
CA GLY A 522 -21.06 -1.21 -14.52
C GLY A 522 -20.32 -0.05 -15.21
N THR A 523 -20.49 1.17 -14.72
CA THR A 523 -19.91 2.41 -15.30
C THR A 523 -18.43 2.63 -14.96
N GLY A 524 -17.78 1.64 -14.33
CA GLY A 524 -16.40 1.72 -13.93
C GLY A 524 -15.44 1.87 -15.11
N ARG A 525 -14.23 2.34 -14.79
CA ARG A 525 -13.20 2.65 -15.79
C ARG A 525 -11.94 1.85 -15.51
N LEU A 526 -11.38 1.27 -16.57
CA LEU A 526 -10.06 0.66 -16.54
C LEU A 526 -9.14 1.35 -17.54
N LEU A 527 -8.01 1.86 -17.06
CA LEU A 527 -7.02 2.57 -17.87
C LEU A 527 -5.68 1.82 -17.83
N VAL A 528 -5.18 1.42 -19.01
CA VAL A 528 -3.93 0.66 -19.17
C VAL A 528 -2.99 1.39 -20.15
N SER A 529 -1.83 1.86 -19.71
CA SER A 529 -1.08 2.92 -20.42
C SER A 529 0.28 2.55 -21.06
N SER A 530 0.52 1.30 -21.46
CA SER A 530 1.85 0.82 -21.90
C SER A 530 2.11 0.67 -23.41
N ASP A 531 3.37 0.87 -23.83
CA ASP A 531 3.86 0.70 -25.22
C ASP A 531 4.29 -0.76 -25.51
N LEU A 532 3.54 -1.51 -26.35
CA LEU A 532 3.78 -2.93 -26.72
C LEU A 532 4.88 -3.06 -27.80
N ALA A 533 5.76 -2.07 -27.94
CA ALA A 533 6.76 -2.01 -29.03
C ALA A 533 7.92 -3.02 -28.92
N THR A 534 8.03 -3.86 -27.88
CA THR A 534 9.16 -4.81 -27.75
C THR A 534 8.79 -6.21 -27.25
N GLY A 535 8.23 -7.06 -28.13
CA GLY A 535 8.28 -8.53 -28.01
C GLY A 535 7.24 -9.20 -27.08
N PRO A 536 7.27 -10.54 -26.92
CA PRO A 536 6.16 -11.36 -26.41
C PRO A 536 5.82 -11.16 -24.91
N ALA A 537 6.41 -10.16 -24.27
CA ALA A 537 6.28 -9.87 -22.84
C ALA A 537 6.38 -8.36 -22.54
N GLY A 538 5.98 -7.49 -23.47
CA GLY A 538 6.02 -6.03 -23.28
C GLY A 538 4.62 -5.43 -23.33
N GLY A 539 4.15 -4.93 -22.18
CA GLY A 539 2.95 -4.13 -21.87
C GLY A 539 1.75 -3.91 -22.81
N GLY A 540 0.57 -4.13 -22.23
CA GLY A 540 -0.76 -3.87 -22.78
C GLY A 540 -1.85 -4.44 -21.88
N THR A 541 -3.09 -4.50 -22.38
CA THR A 541 -4.08 -5.46 -21.87
C THR A 541 -3.81 -6.80 -22.52
N LEU A 542 -3.41 -7.80 -21.73
CA LEU A 542 -3.18 -9.16 -22.17
C LEU A 542 -4.18 -10.08 -21.48
N VAL A 543 -5.11 -10.65 -22.25
CA VAL A 543 -6.07 -11.65 -21.76
C VAL A 543 -5.63 -13.01 -22.25
N ASP A 544 -4.90 -13.72 -21.39
CA ASP A 544 -4.05 -14.81 -21.82
C ASP A 544 -3.54 -15.69 -20.69
N GLY A 545 -3.81 -16.99 -20.77
CA GLY A 545 -3.28 -17.98 -19.85
C GLY A 545 -3.36 -19.39 -20.41
N LEU A 546 -2.63 -20.32 -19.79
CA LEU A 546 -2.76 -21.76 -20.10
C LEU A 546 -4.14 -22.32 -19.71
N ALA A 547 -4.84 -21.60 -18.83
CA ALA A 547 -6.25 -21.81 -18.53
C ALA A 547 -7.08 -20.68 -19.18
N PRO A 548 -8.39 -20.91 -19.43
CA PRO A 548 -9.26 -19.89 -20.04
C PRO A 548 -9.26 -18.59 -19.25
N SER A 549 -8.77 -17.53 -19.89
CA SER A 549 -8.78 -16.17 -19.34
C SER A 549 -10.00 -15.43 -19.85
N VAL A 550 -10.77 -14.79 -18.96
CA VAL A 550 -12.03 -14.14 -19.32
C VAL A 550 -12.01 -12.68 -18.92
N MET A 551 -12.37 -11.81 -19.86
CA MET A 551 -12.65 -10.41 -19.61
C MET A 551 -14.02 -10.03 -20.17
N THR A 552 -14.85 -9.42 -19.35
CA THR A 552 -16.19 -8.97 -19.75
C THR A 552 -16.32 -7.47 -19.49
N LEU A 553 -16.86 -6.74 -20.47
CA LEU A 553 -17.24 -5.34 -20.37
C LEU A 553 -18.70 -5.20 -20.74
N THR A 554 -19.52 -4.69 -19.83
CA THR A 554 -20.96 -4.49 -20.04
C THR A 554 -21.42 -3.15 -19.46
N ASN A 555 -22.67 -2.76 -19.71
CA ASN A 555 -23.35 -1.64 -19.05
C ASN A 555 -22.61 -0.28 -19.14
N GLY A 556 -22.04 0.03 -20.31
CA GLY A 556 -21.33 1.27 -20.53
C GLY A 556 -19.92 1.34 -19.90
N ALA A 557 -19.35 0.21 -19.50
CA ALA A 557 -17.96 0.12 -19.05
C ALA A 557 -16.99 0.71 -20.08
N LEU A 558 -15.92 1.35 -19.60
CA LEU A 558 -14.87 1.91 -20.46
C LEU A 558 -13.51 1.32 -20.11
N LEU A 559 -12.95 0.57 -21.06
CA LEU A 559 -11.54 0.18 -21.07
C LEU A 559 -10.77 1.04 -22.07
N GLN A 560 -9.71 1.67 -21.59
CA GLN A 560 -8.72 2.31 -22.45
C GLN A 560 -7.41 1.55 -22.29
N SER A 561 -6.84 1.07 -23.39
CA SER A 561 -5.51 0.48 -23.39
C SER A 561 -4.66 1.05 -24.52
N THR A 562 -3.35 1.16 -24.33
CA THR A 562 -2.49 1.55 -25.45
C THR A 562 -2.46 0.46 -26.53
N THR A 563 -2.52 -0.80 -26.11
CA THR A 563 -2.44 -2.00 -26.95
C THR A 563 -3.37 -3.09 -26.41
N GLY A 564 -3.79 -4.04 -27.26
CA GLY A 564 -4.68 -5.14 -26.87
C GLY A 564 -4.20 -6.50 -27.38
N GLY A 565 -4.18 -7.50 -26.50
CA GLY A 565 -3.81 -8.88 -26.83
C GLY A 565 -4.79 -9.88 -26.23
N ILE A 566 -5.29 -10.81 -27.05
CA ILE A 566 -6.15 -11.92 -26.61
C ILE A 566 -5.54 -13.23 -27.11
N GLY A 567 -5.14 -14.11 -26.18
CA GLY A 567 -4.50 -15.39 -26.51
C GLY A 567 -3.29 -15.23 -27.43
N THR A 568 -2.32 -14.42 -27.01
CA THR A 568 -1.12 -14.03 -27.79
C THR A 568 0.21 -14.57 -27.23
N PHE A 569 0.17 -15.32 -26.13
CA PHE A 569 1.33 -15.84 -25.39
C PHE A 569 1.85 -17.11 -26.04
N GLY A 570 3.17 -17.30 -25.98
CA GLY A 570 3.80 -18.51 -26.49
C GLY A 570 3.36 -19.75 -25.71
N GLY A 571 2.83 -20.77 -26.40
CA GLY A 571 2.49 -22.06 -25.80
C GLY A 571 1.00 -22.41 -25.69
N GLY A 572 0.13 -21.83 -26.53
CA GLY A 572 -1.28 -22.23 -26.66
C GLY A 572 -2.25 -21.51 -25.70
N GLY A 573 -2.04 -20.21 -25.48
CA GLY A 573 -2.89 -19.38 -24.61
C GLY A 573 -4.38 -19.39 -24.96
N GLN A 574 -5.24 -19.29 -23.94
CA GLN A 574 -6.70 -19.25 -24.10
C GLN A 574 -7.25 -17.94 -23.51
N GLY A 575 -7.88 -17.12 -24.36
CA GLY A 575 -8.41 -15.82 -23.96
C GLY A 575 -9.76 -15.52 -24.60
N ALA A 576 -10.70 -14.98 -23.81
CA ALA A 576 -11.99 -14.54 -24.29
C ALA A 576 -12.29 -13.14 -23.76
N VAL A 577 -12.61 -12.22 -24.67
CA VAL A 577 -13.08 -10.87 -24.33
C VAL A 577 -14.50 -10.70 -24.88
N THR A 578 -15.41 -10.26 -24.03
CA THR A 578 -16.77 -9.85 -24.42
C THR A 578 -16.93 -8.37 -24.14
N VAL A 579 -17.33 -7.60 -25.16
CA VAL A 579 -17.71 -6.19 -25.03
C VAL A 579 -19.19 -6.10 -25.41
N ASP A 580 -20.02 -5.70 -24.47
CA ASP A 580 -21.48 -5.79 -24.55
C ASP A 580 -22.17 -4.52 -24.01
N ALA A 581 -23.45 -4.35 -24.32
CA ALA A 581 -24.36 -3.39 -23.66
C ALA A 581 -23.78 -1.96 -23.55
N ASP A 582 -23.51 -1.34 -24.71
CA ASP A 582 -22.96 0.01 -24.86
C ASP A 582 -21.55 0.21 -24.27
N ALA A 583 -20.85 -0.86 -23.88
CA ALA A 583 -19.47 -0.75 -23.40
C ALA A 583 -18.49 -0.37 -24.53
N GLN A 584 -17.34 0.19 -24.13
CA GLN A 584 -16.31 0.64 -25.06
C GLN A 584 -14.93 0.11 -24.67
N TRP A 585 -14.23 -0.45 -25.65
CA TRP A 585 -12.79 -0.72 -25.56
C TRP A 585 -12.03 0.13 -26.58
N LEU A 586 -11.28 1.10 -26.08
CA LEU A 586 -10.45 2.00 -26.87
C LEU A 586 -8.99 1.55 -26.81
N ILE A 587 -8.41 1.23 -27.95
CA ILE A 587 -7.03 0.78 -28.11
C ILE A 587 -6.28 1.80 -28.96
N ASP A 588 -5.20 2.37 -28.43
CA ASP A 588 -4.47 3.44 -29.14
C ASP A 588 -3.73 2.93 -30.39
N THR A 589 -3.27 1.68 -30.37
CA THR A 589 -2.47 1.07 -31.44
C THR A 589 -3.07 -0.26 -31.93
N ASP A 590 -2.41 -1.39 -31.70
CA ASP A 590 -2.75 -2.66 -32.32
C ASP A 590 -3.56 -3.56 -31.38
N LEU A 591 -4.56 -4.22 -31.95
CA LEU A 591 -5.28 -5.33 -31.35
C LEU A 591 -4.86 -6.65 -32.01
N LEU A 592 -4.34 -7.57 -31.21
CA LEU A 592 -3.88 -8.89 -31.66
C LEU A 592 -4.74 -10.00 -31.05
N ILE A 593 -5.23 -10.92 -31.88
CA ILE A 593 -6.10 -12.03 -31.46
C ILE A 593 -5.51 -13.35 -31.96
N GLY A 594 -5.16 -14.27 -31.05
CA GLY A 594 -4.77 -15.66 -31.36
C GLY A 594 -3.32 -15.88 -31.78
N ARG A 595 -2.42 -14.89 -31.60
CA ARG A 595 -1.02 -15.00 -32.04
C ARG A 595 -0.28 -16.11 -31.28
N SER A 596 0.33 -17.07 -31.98
CA SER A 596 1.17 -18.08 -31.33
C SER A 596 2.40 -18.47 -32.17
N ASP A 597 3.53 -18.67 -31.48
CA ASP A 597 4.73 -19.29 -32.05
C ASP A 597 4.58 -20.83 -32.07
N GLY A 598 3.61 -21.35 -32.83
CA GLY A 598 3.54 -22.78 -33.19
C GLY A 598 2.59 -23.70 -32.41
N ASP A 599 1.79 -23.20 -31.46
CA ASP A 599 0.71 -23.94 -30.77
C ASP A 599 -0.60 -23.15 -30.80
N PHE A 600 -1.69 -23.72 -31.30
CA PHE A 600 -2.97 -23.02 -31.52
C PHE A 600 -3.56 -22.42 -30.23
N ALA A 601 -3.55 -21.09 -30.12
CA ALA A 601 -4.17 -20.33 -29.04
C ALA A 601 -5.66 -20.09 -29.33
N SER A 602 -6.58 -20.51 -28.45
CA SER A 602 -8.01 -20.20 -28.63
C SER A 602 -8.30 -18.78 -28.14
N ALA A 603 -8.52 -17.85 -29.06
CA ALA A 603 -8.75 -16.45 -28.74
C ALA A 603 -10.08 -15.98 -29.34
N THR A 604 -10.95 -15.40 -28.53
CA THR A 604 -12.25 -14.87 -28.99
C THR A 604 -12.45 -13.43 -28.54
N LEU A 605 -12.80 -12.57 -29.48
CA LEU A 605 -13.41 -11.27 -29.20
C LEU A 605 -14.87 -11.30 -29.66
N ALA A 606 -15.80 -11.09 -28.73
CA ALA A 606 -17.22 -10.91 -29.04
C ALA A 606 -17.62 -9.45 -28.79
N ILE A 607 -18.27 -8.82 -29.77
CA ILE A 607 -18.78 -7.45 -29.68
C ILE A 607 -20.30 -7.48 -29.91
N THR A 608 -21.07 -7.29 -28.83
CA THR A 608 -22.53 -7.32 -28.84
C THR A 608 -23.07 -5.92 -28.53
N ASP A 609 -23.80 -5.27 -29.44
CA ASP A 609 -24.37 -3.92 -29.19
C ASP A 609 -23.38 -2.92 -28.51
N ALA A 610 -22.11 -2.97 -28.91
CA ALA A 610 -20.99 -2.27 -28.26
C ALA A 610 -19.93 -1.80 -29.27
N GLU A 611 -18.89 -1.10 -28.80
CA GLU A 611 -17.85 -0.53 -29.66
C GLU A 611 -16.43 -0.93 -29.21
N VAL A 612 -15.64 -1.42 -30.17
CA VAL A 612 -14.18 -1.59 -30.03
C VAL A 612 -13.49 -0.72 -31.07
N THR A 613 -12.50 0.06 -30.64
CA THR A 613 -11.68 0.90 -31.54
C THR A 613 -10.22 0.53 -31.38
N ALA A 614 -9.52 0.30 -32.50
CA ALA A 614 -8.08 0.10 -32.56
C ALA A 614 -7.50 0.85 -33.78
N ALA A 615 -6.19 1.11 -33.81
CA ALA A 615 -5.55 1.60 -35.03
C ALA A 615 -5.52 0.49 -36.10
N THR A 616 -5.11 -0.72 -35.70
CA THR A 616 -5.18 -1.92 -36.54
C THR A 616 -5.62 -3.15 -35.73
N THR A 617 -6.22 -4.12 -36.40
CA THR A 617 -6.59 -5.41 -35.80
C THR A 617 -6.02 -6.53 -36.65
N THR A 618 -5.28 -7.46 -36.03
CA THR A 618 -4.80 -8.67 -36.68
C THR A 618 -5.26 -9.90 -35.92
N LEU A 619 -5.90 -10.81 -36.64
CA LEU A 619 -6.31 -12.11 -36.15
C LEU A 619 -5.44 -13.18 -36.77
N PHE A 620 -4.95 -14.10 -35.95
CA PHE A 620 -4.19 -15.28 -36.36
C PHE A 620 -5.01 -16.53 -36.05
N GLY A 621 -5.02 -17.50 -36.96
CA GLY A 621 -5.69 -18.78 -36.72
C GLY A 621 -5.22 -19.46 -35.44
N PRO A 622 -6.11 -19.93 -34.54
CA PRO A 622 -7.56 -20.12 -34.66
C PRO A 622 -8.41 -19.00 -34.02
N GLY A 623 -7.91 -17.76 -33.98
CA GLY A 623 -8.59 -16.61 -33.39
C GLY A 623 -9.95 -16.32 -34.04
N GLN A 624 -10.87 -15.77 -33.24
CA GLN A 624 -12.23 -15.45 -33.66
C GLN A 624 -12.63 -14.03 -33.29
N LEU A 625 -13.21 -13.30 -34.24
CA LEU A 625 -14.00 -12.10 -34.00
C LEU A 625 -15.47 -12.42 -34.28
N ARG A 626 -16.33 -12.25 -33.29
CA ARG A 626 -17.78 -12.39 -33.40
C ARG A 626 -18.46 -11.03 -33.24
N LEU A 627 -19.24 -10.62 -34.23
CA LEU A 627 -20.08 -9.42 -34.19
C LEU A 627 -21.54 -9.82 -33.92
N ASP A 628 -22.21 -9.06 -33.07
CA ASP A 628 -23.64 -9.25 -32.75
C ASP A 628 -24.31 -7.89 -32.53
N GLY A 629 -24.56 -7.17 -33.62
CA GLY A 629 -24.98 -5.75 -33.59
C GLY A 629 -23.85 -4.76 -33.29
N GLY A 630 -22.71 -5.24 -32.78
CA GLY A 630 -21.55 -4.43 -32.40
C GLY A 630 -20.75 -3.82 -33.56
N THR A 631 -19.86 -2.89 -33.21
CA THR A 631 -18.99 -2.17 -34.14
C THR A 631 -17.51 -2.34 -33.78
N LEU A 632 -16.69 -2.74 -34.76
CA LEU A 632 -15.23 -2.67 -34.70
C LEU A 632 -14.73 -1.54 -35.61
N THR A 633 -14.01 -0.58 -35.06
CA THR A 633 -13.37 0.50 -35.82
C THR A 633 -11.86 0.28 -35.87
N ALA A 634 -11.30 0.09 -37.08
CA ALA A 634 -9.86 -0.06 -37.31
C ALA A 634 -9.49 0.35 -38.73
N ALA A 635 -8.28 0.85 -38.97
CA ALA A 635 -7.86 1.17 -40.34
C ALA A 635 -7.83 -0.09 -41.23
N VAL A 636 -7.37 -1.20 -40.65
CA VAL A 636 -7.34 -2.54 -41.25
C VAL A 636 -7.71 -3.58 -40.19
N VAL A 637 -8.54 -4.54 -40.59
CA VAL A 637 -8.78 -5.82 -39.93
C VAL A 637 -8.20 -6.91 -40.84
N GLN A 638 -7.12 -7.53 -40.42
CA GLN A 638 -6.48 -8.63 -41.15
C GLN A 638 -6.80 -9.95 -40.47
N SER A 639 -7.37 -10.89 -41.24
CA SER A 639 -7.64 -12.26 -40.81
C SER A 639 -6.66 -13.20 -41.49
N ASP A 640 -5.68 -13.72 -40.75
CA ASP A 640 -4.71 -14.70 -41.22
C ASP A 640 -5.07 -16.09 -40.67
N ASP A 641 -5.80 -16.90 -41.45
CA ASP A 641 -6.31 -18.23 -41.03
C ASP A 641 -7.27 -18.17 -39.81
N ALA A 642 -7.86 -17.00 -39.55
CA ALA A 642 -8.79 -16.75 -38.45
C ALA A 642 -10.25 -16.62 -38.93
N THR A 643 -11.21 -16.62 -38.01
CA THR A 643 -12.63 -16.47 -38.33
C THR A 643 -13.16 -15.09 -37.93
N VAL A 644 -13.85 -14.43 -38.86
CA VAL A 644 -14.70 -13.26 -38.58
C VAL A 644 -16.14 -13.66 -38.83
N SER A 645 -17.01 -13.59 -37.82
CA SER A 645 -18.38 -14.07 -37.93
C SER A 645 -19.44 -13.18 -37.29
N GLY A 646 -20.71 -13.47 -37.59
CA GLY A 646 -21.87 -12.80 -37.04
C GLY A 646 -22.18 -11.45 -37.69
N ALA A 647 -23.25 -10.79 -37.21
CA ALA A 647 -23.79 -9.58 -37.81
C ALA A 647 -23.28 -8.32 -37.09
N GLY A 648 -22.87 -7.29 -37.83
CA GLY A 648 -22.42 -6.03 -37.25
C GLY A 648 -21.67 -5.14 -38.24
N THR A 649 -20.90 -4.19 -37.70
CA THR A 649 -20.18 -3.20 -38.51
C THR A 649 -18.67 -3.29 -38.29
N ILE A 650 -17.90 -3.27 -39.38
CA ILE A 650 -16.46 -3.01 -39.35
C ILE A 650 -16.22 -1.68 -40.05
N ASN A 651 -15.81 -0.65 -39.30
CA ASN A 651 -15.42 0.63 -39.86
C ASN A 651 -13.94 0.60 -40.27
N GLY A 652 -13.64 -0.03 -41.41
CA GLY A 652 -12.28 -0.32 -41.83
C GLY A 652 -12.17 -1.19 -43.08
N ALA A 653 -10.93 -1.40 -43.52
CA ALA A 653 -10.62 -2.41 -44.52
C ALA A 653 -10.66 -3.81 -43.89
N LEU A 654 -11.27 -4.79 -44.56
CA LEU A 654 -11.22 -6.20 -44.17
C LEU A 654 -10.39 -7.00 -45.18
N LEU A 655 -9.22 -7.50 -44.74
CA LEU A 655 -8.36 -8.40 -45.51
C LEU A 655 -8.61 -9.83 -45.04
N ASN A 656 -9.31 -10.62 -45.85
CA ASN A 656 -9.67 -12.00 -45.55
C ASN A 656 -8.63 -12.99 -46.13
N GLY A 657 -7.77 -13.53 -45.27
CA GLY A 657 -6.93 -14.70 -45.53
C GLY A 657 -7.33 -15.92 -44.70
N GLY A 658 -8.46 -15.86 -43.99
CA GLY A 658 -9.04 -16.96 -43.22
C GLY A 658 -10.49 -17.19 -43.64
N ARG A 659 -11.44 -17.07 -42.72
CA ARG A 659 -12.86 -17.31 -42.96
C ARG A 659 -13.71 -16.13 -42.54
N VAL A 660 -14.66 -15.73 -43.39
CA VAL A 660 -15.68 -14.72 -43.07
C VAL A 660 -17.06 -15.39 -43.15
N GLU A 661 -17.84 -15.32 -42.08
CA GLU A 661 -19.16 -15.94 -41.94
C GLU A 661 -20.18 -14.92 -41.40
N PRO A 662 -20.86 -14.13 -42.23
CA PRO A 662 -21.73 -13.06 -41.74
C PRO A 662 -22.87 -13.52 -40.82
N GLY A 663 -23.28 -14.78 -40.91
CA GLY A 663 -24.32 -15.37 -40.07
C GLY A 663 -23.79 -16.14 -38.86
N THR A 664 -24.70 -16.87 -38.24
CA THR A 664 -24.45 -17.88 -37.22
C THR A 664 -25.11 -19.19 -37.64
N GLU A 665 -24.84 -20.29 -36.93
CA GLU A 665 -25.51 -21.56 -37.18
C GLU A 665 -27.04 -21.50 -37.02
N THR A 666 -27.56 -20.47 -36.34
CA THR A 666 -28.99 -20.34 -36.00
C THR A 666 -29.70 -19.14 -36.62
N ALA A 667 -28.97 -18.19 -37.21
CA ALA A 667 -29.55 -17.01 -37.84
C ALA A 667 -28.67 -16.49 -38.98
N PRO A 668 -29.26 -16.04 -40.10
CA PRO A 668 -28.55 -15.25 -41.11
C PRO A 668 -27.98 -13.97 -40.51
N GLY A 669 -26.95 -13.42 -41.14
CA GLY A 669 -26.38 -12.16 -40.67
C GLY A 669 -25.81 -11.25 -41.75
N LEU A 670 -25.61 -10.00 -41.35
CA LEU A 670 -25.15 -8.91 -42.20
C LEU A 670 -23.90 -8.29 -41.59
N ILE A 671 -22.78 -8.39 -42.30
CA ILE A 671 -21.59 -7.59 -42.01
C ILE A 671 -21.58 -6.36 -42.91
N THR A 672 -21.46 -5.18 -42.32
CA THR A 672 -21.30 -3.92 -43.05
C THR A 672 -19.87 -3.41 -42.89
N LEU A 673 -19.19 -3.16 -44.01
CA LEU A 673 -17.89 -2.48 -44.03
C LEU A 673 -18.10 -0.99 -44.32
N GLY A 674 -17.85 -0.15 -43.31
CA GLY A 674 -18.07 1.28 -43.32
C GLY A 674 -16.80 2.10 -43.05
N GLY A 675 -16.97 3.42 -42.90
CA GLY A 675 -15.87 4.33 -42.60
C GLY A 675 -14.97 4.69 -43.81
N PRO A 676 -13.97 5.56 -43.61
CA PRO A 676 -13.17 6.13 -44.69
C PRO A 676 -12.21 5.14 -45.36
N PHE A 677 -11.96 3.98 -44.73
CA PHE A 677 -11.06 2.93 -45.21
C PHE A 677 -11.83 1.68 -45.65
N ALA A 678 -13.16 1.74 -45.78
CA ALA A 678 -13.99 0.60 -46.17
C ALA A 678 -13.47 -0.05 -47.47
N GLN A 679 -13.10 -1.31 -47.39
CA GLN A 679 -12.79 -2.16 -48.56
C GLN A 679 -12.79 -3.63 -48.11
N TYR A 680 -13.09 -4.53 -49.05
CA TYR A 680 -12.97 -5.96 -48.83
C TYR A 680 -11.96 -6.56 -49.79
N THR A 681 -10.96 -7.26 -49.26
CA THR A 681 -10.00 -8.03 -50.07
C THR A 681 -9.98 -9.46 -49.58
N GLN A 682 -10.44 -10.40 -50.39
CA GLN A 682 -10.24 -11.83 -50.15
C GLN A 682 -8.99 -12.30 -50.88
N THR A 683 -8.10 -12.95 -50.13
CA THR A 683 -6.87 -13.56 -50.65
C THR A 683 -7.10 -15.03 -51.01
N THR A 684 -6.12 -15.67 -51.65
CA THR A 684 -6.22 -17.08 -52.07
C THR A 684 -6.57 -18.09 -50.95
N PRO A 685 -6.06 -17.99 -49.71
CA PRO A 685 -6.51 -18.85 -48.62
C PRO A 685 -7.87 -18.45 -48.03
N GLY A 686 -8.36 -17.24 -48.33
CA GLY A 686 -9.60 -16.71 -47.76
C GLY A 686 -10.85 -17.44 -48.26
N VAL A 687 -11.83 -17.61 -47.38
CA VAL A 687 -13.16 -18.16 -47.68
C VAL A 687 -14.24 -17.21 -47.18
N LEU A 688 -15.23 -16.94 -48.02
CA LEU A 688 -16.50 -16.35 -47.63
C LEU A 688 -17.52 -17.48 -47.54
N ALA A 689 -18.10 -17.71 -46.36
CA ALA A 689 -19.16 -18.69 -46.17
C ALA A 689 -20.50 -17.99 -45.97
N VAL A 690 -21.52 -18.43 -46.71
CA VAL A 690 -22.85 -17.84 -46.70
C VAL A 690 -23.94 -18.89 -46.48
N ALA A 691 -24.80 -18.63 -45.50
CA ALA A 691 -26.00 -19.40 -45.22
C ALA A 691 -27.22 -18.84 -45.98
N LEU A 692 -28.00 -19.71 -46.62
CA LEU A 692 -29.23 -19.35 -47.34
C LEU A 692 -30.45 -19.84 -46.56
N GLY A 693 -31.25 -18.92 -46.00
CA GLY A 693 -32.45 -19.21 -45.21
C GLY A 693 -33.78 -18.74 -45.78
N GLY A 694 -33.76 -18.02 -46.91
CA GLY A 694 -34.92 -17.46 -47.58
C GLY A 694 -34.49 -16.44 -48.65
N GLU A 695 -35.43 -15.95 -49.46
CA GLU A 695 -35.13 -15.04 -50.59
C GLU A 695 -35.10 -13.55 -50.18
N GLU A 696 -35.62 -13.22 -49.00
CA GLU A 696 -35.58 -11.84 -48.50
C GLU A 696 -34.16 -11.48 -48.01
N PRO A 697 -33.70 -10.22 -48.17
CA PRO A 697 -32.32 -9.83 -47.83
C PRO A 697 -31.87 -10.01 -46.38
N ASP A 698 -32.78 -10.24 -45.45
CA ASP A 698 -32.50 -10.55 -44.03
C ASP A 698 -32.56 -12.06 -43.73
N ALA A 699 -32.89 -12.88 -44.73
CA ALA A 699 -33.03 -14.33 -44.61
C ALA A 699 -31.78 -15.10 -45.09
N PHE A 700 -30.72 -14.43 -45.51
CA PHE A 700 -29.46 -15.05 -45.91
C PHE A 700 -28.26 -14.16 -45.57
N ASP A 701 -27.07 -14.76 -45.55
CA ASP A 701 -25.85 -14.07 -45.16
C ASP A 701 -25.39 -13.05 -46.21
N ARG A 702 -24.99 -11.86 -45.75
CA ARG A 702 -24.63 -10.75 -46.62
C ARG A 702 -23.44 -9.96 -46.13
N LEU A 703 -22.67 -9.47 -47.10
CA LEU A 703 -21.63 -8.48 -46.91
C LEU A 703 -22.01 -7.20 -47.69
N VAL A 704 -22.12 -6.08 -46.99
CA VAL A 704 -22.35 -4.75 -47.59
C VAL A 704 -21.08 -3.93 -47.43
N ILE A 705 -20.51 -3.43 -48.54
CA ILE A 705 -19.22 -2.74 -48.53
C ILE A 705 -19.38 -1.34 -49.09
N ASN A 706 -19.01 -0.33 -48.30
CA ASN A 706 -18.98 1.07 -48.73
C ASN A 706 -17.63 1.41 -49.40
N GLY A 707 -17.17 0.58 -50.33
CA GLY A 707 -15.84 0.69 -50.94
C GLY A 707 -15.52 -0.46 -51.92
N PRO A 708 -14.28 -0.53 -52.45
CA PRO A 708 -13.91 -1.53 -53.44
C PRO A 708 -13.85 -2.95 -52.86
N VAL A 709 -14.13 -3.93 -53.72
CA VAL A 709 -14.07 -5.36 -53.42
C VAL A 709 -13.06 -6.04 -54.35
N THR A 710 -12.15 -6.85 -53.80
CA THR A 710 -11.24 -7.71 -54.57
C THR A 710 -11.41 -9.17 -54.12
N LEU A 711 -11.71 -10.08 -55.05
CA LEU A 711 -11.99 -11.49 -54.77
C LEU A 711 -10.89 -12.43 -55.30
N SER A 712 -10.60 -13.46 -54.50
CA SER A 712 -9.79 -14.66 -54.77
C SER A 712 -10.30 -15.74 -53.79
N GLY A 713 -9.69 -16.92 -53.73
CA GLY A 713 -10.03 -17.94 -52.73
C GLY A 713 -11.44 -18.53 -52.92
N GLY A 714 -12.09 -18.90 -51.82
CA GLY A 714 -13.32 -19.69 -51.84
C GLY A 714 -14.61 -18.95 -51.55
N LEU A 715 -15.70 -19.46 -52.12
CA LEU A 715 -17.06 -19.20 -51.68
C LEU A 715 -17.71 -20.51 -51.25
N GLU A 716 -18.22 -20.57 -50.02
CA GLU A 716 -18.97 -21.70 -49.49
C GLU A 716 -20.44 -21.31 -49.31
N ILE A 717 -21.35 -22.14 -49.83
CA ILE A 717 -22.79 -21.88 -49.89
C ILE A 717 -23.50 -23.01 -49.16
N THR A 718 -24.19 -22.67 -48.08
CA THR A 718 -24.91 -23.65 -47.27
C THR A 718 -26.40 -23.30 -47.20
N PRO A 719 -27.29 -24.09 -47.82
CA PRO A 719 -28.71 -24.07 -47.47
C PRO A 719 -28.87 -24.32 -45.97
N ALA A 720 -29.54 -23.41 -45.28
CA ALA A 720 -29.61 -23.40 -43.83
C ALA A 720 -31.04 -23.14 -43.36
N PHE A 721 -31.25 -23.25 -42.05
CA PHE A 721 -32.50 -22.86 -41.39
C PHE A 721 -33.75 -23.58 -41.93
N GLY A 722 -33.58 -24.79 -42.48
CA GLY A 722 -34.66 -25.59 -43.07
C GLY A 722 -35.16 -25.08 -44.43
N TYR A 723 -34.45 -24.13 -45.04
CA TYR A 723 -34.77 -23.59 -46.36
C TYR A 723 -34.16 -24.45 -47.47
N ALA A 724 -34.99 -24.76 -48.48
CA ALA A 724 -34.57 -25.41 -49.71
C ALA A 724 -34.72 -24.40 -50.86
N PRO A 725 -33.61 -23.83 -51.37
CA PRO A 725 -33.64 -22.86 -52.47
C PRO A 725 -34.29 -23.45 -53.73
N ARG A 726 -35.19 -22.71 -54.39
CA ARG A 726 -35.81 -23.13 -55.65
C ARG A 726 -34.98 -22.67 -56.83
N ALA A 727 -35.00 -23.43 -57.93
CA ALA A 727 -34.40 -22.99 -59.19
C ALA A 727 -34.91 -21.58 -59.58
N GLY A 728 -33.97 -20.70 -59.92
CA GLY A 728 -34.20 -19.29 -60.23
C GLY A 728 -34.19 -18.33 -59.03
N ALA A 729 -34.16 -18.82 -57.78
CA ALA A 729 -33.97 -17.96 -56.62
C ALA A 729 -32.60 -17.28 -56.66
N ALA A 730 -32.54 -16.01 -56.25
CA ALA A 730 -31.33 -15.18 -56.35
C ALA A 730 -31.01 -14.50 -55.02
N PHE A 731 -29.74 -14.54 -54.62
CA PHE A 731 -29.24 -14.04 -53.34
C PHE A 731 -28.07 -13.08 -53.57
N GLU A 732 -28.26 -11.80 -53.28
CA GLU A 732 -27.21 -10.78 -53.36
C GLU A 732 -26.33 -10.82 -52.09
N ILE A 733 -25.31 -11.68 -52.13
CA ILE A 733 -24.42 -11.94 -50.99
C ILE A 733 -23.36 -10.86 -50.78
N ILE A 734 -23.02 -10.11 -51.83
CA ILE A 734 -22.12 -8.96 -51.76
C ILE A 734 -22.81 -7.79 -52.44
N ALA A 735 -22.91 -6.66 -51.74
CA ALA A 735 -23.41 -5.39 -52.28
C ALA A 735 -22.40 -4.26 -52.04
N VAL A 736 -22.08 -3.50 -53.09
CA VAL A 736 -21.19 -2.33 -53.03
C VAL A 736 -22.03 -1.06 -53.18
N THR A 737 -21.96 -0.17 -52.19
CA THR A 737 -22.84 1.00 -52.06
C THR A 737 -22.19 2.32 -52.48
N GLU A 738 -20.85 2.37 -52.59
CA GLU A 738 -20.08 3.52 -53.05
C GLU A 738 -19.18 3.21 -54.26
N ALA A 739 -18.47 4.21 -54.81
CA ALA A 739 -17.62 4.05 -55.98
C ALA A 739 -16.35 3.23 -55.66
N GLY A 740 -16.34 1.95 -56.03
CA GLY A 740 -15.18 1.06 -55.88
C GLY A 740 -15.31 -0.25 -56.67
N GLY A 741 -16.54 -0.78 -56.72
CA GLY A 741 -16.93 -1.92 -57.54
C GLY A 741 -16.31 -3.27 -57.16
N VAL A 742 -16.77 -4.33 -57.83
CA VAL A 742 -16.28 -5.70 -57.63
C VAL A 742 -15.18 -6.04 -58.65
N GLY A 743 -14.00 -6.38 -58.16
CA GLY A 743 -12.87 -6.88 -58.93
C GLY A 743 -12.52 -8.33 -58.57
N GLY A 744 -12.04 -9.11 -59.54
CA GLY A 744 -11.72 -10.53 -59.35
C GLY A 744 -12.96 -11.44 -59.35
N VAL A 745 -12.74 -12.73 -59.10
CA VAL A 745 -13.76 -13.77 -58.94
C VAL A 745 -13.28 -14.74 -57.85
N PHE A 746 -14.18 -15.52 -57.27
CA PHE A 746 -13.77 -16.65 -56.42
C PHE A 746 -13.04 -17.70 -57.26
N ASP A 747 -11.94 -18.24 -56.72
CA ASP A 747 -11.14 -19.31 -57.34
C ASP A 747 -11.91 -20.64 -57.33
N TRP A 748 -12.79 -20.85 -56.35
CA TRP A 748 -13.69 -21.99 -56.26
C TRP A 748 -15.00 -21.65 -55.54
N VAL A 749 -16.03 -22.45 -55.81
CA VAL A 749 -17.37 -22.37 -55.20
C VAL A 749 -17.74 -23.77 -54.70
N ASP A 750 -18.24 -23.88 -53.47
CA ASP A 750 -18.67 -25.14 -52.86
C ASP A 750 -20.09 -25.02 -52.26
N PRO A 751 -21.05 -25.88 -52.64
CA PRO A 751 -20.99 -26.82 -53.75
C PRO A 751 -21.00 -26.10 -55.11
N PRO A 752 -20.24 -26.59 -56.12
CA PRO A 752 -20.21 -25.97 -57.45
C PRO A 752 -21.47 -26.27 -58.29
N SER A 753 -22.17 -27.36 -58.02
CA SER A 753 -23.40 -27.76 -58.73
C SER A 753 -24.64 -27.19 -58.03
N GLY A 754 -25.62 -26.71 -58.81
CA GLY A 754 -26.86 -26.12 -58.30
C GLY A 754 -26.81 -24.60 -58.11
N TYR A 755 -25.64 -23.98 -58.27
CA TYR A 755 -25.46 -22.54 -58.10
C TYR A 755 -24.66 -21.92 -59.24
N GLU A 756 -25.14 -20.79 -59.78
CA GLU A 756 -24.40 -19.91 -60.67
C GLU A 756 -24.08 -18.60 -59.95
N VAL A 757 -22.81 -18.19 -59.97
CA VAL A 757 -22.37 -16.94 -59.34
C VAL A 757 -22.20 -15.87 -60.40
N THR A 758 -23.03 -14.84 -60.35
CA THR A 758 -22.97 -13.68 -61.24
C THR A 758 -22.23 -12.53 -60.56
N TYR A 759 -21.19 -12.04 -61.21
CA TYR A 759 -20.41 -10.88 -60.77
C TYR A 759 -20.81 -9.65 -61.60
N THR A 760 -21.36 -8.63 -60.94
CA THR A 760 -21.65 -7.33 -61.55
C THR A 760 -20.63 -6.30 -61.10
N GLY A 761 -20.69 -5.08 -61.64
CA GLY A 761 -19.83 -4.00 -61.17
C GLY A 761 -20.06 -3.63 -59.70
N THR A 762 -21.21 -3.95 -59.11
CA THR A 762 -21.59 -3.52 -57.75
C THR A 762 -22.13 -4.64 -56.87
N SER A 763 -22.20 -5.88 -57.37
CA SER A 763 -22.77 -6.99 -56.60
C SER A 763 -22.23 -8.35 -57.01
N VAL A 764 -22.29 -9.30 -56.07
CA VAL A 764 -22.15 -10.73 -56.35
C VAL A 764 -23.46 -11.41 -55.98
N VAL A 765 -24.06 -12.08 -56.96
CA VAL A 765 -25.38 -12.71 -56.83
C VAL A 765 -25.24 -14.20 -57.07
N ILE A 766 -25.67 -15.01 -56.11
CA ILE A 766 -25.86 -16.45 -56.29
C ILE A 766 -27.24 -16.66 -56.89
N THR A 767 -27.34 -17.35 -58.01
CA THR A 767 -28.62 -17.83 -58.57
C THR A 767 -28.66 -19.34 -58.46
N VAL A 768 -29.74 -19.88 -57.92
CA VAL A 768 -29.98 -21.33 -57.93
C VAL A 768 -30.25 -21.72 -59.38
N VAL A 769 -29.36 -22.53 -59.95
CA VAL A 769 -29.60 -23.10 -61.26
C VAL A 769 -30.16 -24.49 -61.06
N ASP A 770 -31.25 -24.77 -61.76
CA ASP A 770 -31.66 -26.15 -61.96
C ASP A 770 -30.43 -26.88 -62.52
N ALA A 771 -30.00 -27.96 -61.86
CA ALA A 771 -28.87 -28.77 -62.33
C ALA A 771 -29.16 -29.45 -63.69
N GLY A 772 -30.31 -29.11 -64.30
CA GLY A 772 -30.94 -29.88 -65.33
C GLY A 772 -31.44 -31.12 -64.60
N CYS A 773 -32.71 -31.11 -64.27
CA CYS A 773 -33.44 -32.34 -64.09
C CYS A 773 -34.00 -32.72 -65.47
N PRO A 774 -33.21 -33.22 -66.45
CA PRO A 774 -33.73 -33.48 -67.79
C PRO A 774 -34.80 -34.58 -67.80
N ALA A 775 -35.00 -35.25 -66.66
CA ALA A 775 -36.10 -36.16 -66.38
C ALA A 775 -37.41 -35.49 -65.92
N ASP A 776 -37.42 -34.20 -65.54
CA ASP A 776 -38.63 -33.39 -65.34
C ASP A 776 -39.01 -32.75 -66.68
N LEU A 777 -39.94 -33.41 -67.36
CA LEU A 777 -40.32 -33.13 -68.74
C LEU A 777 -41.49 -32.16 -68.83
N ASP A 778 -42.21 -31.93 -67.73
CA ASP A 778 -43.33 -30.99 -67.66
C ASP A 778 -43.01 -29.70 -66.89
N GLY A 779 -41.81 -29.61 -66.28
CA GLY A 779 -41.29 -28.43 -65.60
C GLY A 779 -41.96 -28.19 -64.26
N SER A 780 -42.43 -29.25 -63.61
CA SER A 780 -43.17 -29.18 -62.34
C SER A 780 -42.27 -29.07 -61.11
N GLY A 781 -40.97 -29.35 -61.25
CA GLY A 781 -39.99 -29.39 -60.16
C GLY A 781 -39.89 -30.75 -59.46
N ASP A 782 -40.67 -31.76 -59.89
CA ASP A 782 -40.63 -33.13 -59.40
C ASP A 782 -40.55 -34.11 -60.58
N VAL A 783 -39.63 -35.07 -60.58
CA VAL A 783 -39.67 -36.21 -61.50
C VAL A 783 -40.68 -37.23 -60.99
N GLY A 784 -41.83 -37.30 -61.65
CA GLY A 784 -42.95 -38.10 -61.20
C GLY A 784 -43.68 -38.84 -62.31
N PHE A 785 -44.93 -39.16 -62.01
CA PHE A 785 -45.77 -39.94 -62.92
C PHE A 785 -46.07 -39.20 -64.22
N ALA A 786 -46.09 -37.87 -64.20
CA ALA A 786 -46.32 -37.05 -65.39
C ALA A 786 -45.16 -37.16 -66.39
N ASP A 787 -43.93 -37.16 -65.89
CA ASP A 787 -42.71 -37.30 -66.71
C ASP A 787 -42.54 -38.72 -67.25
N LEU A 788 -42.86 -39.72 -66.42
CA LEU A 788 -42.93 -41.11 -66.86
C LEU A 788 -43.94 -41.28 -68.01
N LEU A 789 -45.09 -40.62 -67.91
CA LEU A 789 -46.10 -40.62 -68.97
C LEU A 789 -45.57 -39.92 -70.23
N ALA A 790 -44.82 -38.82 -70.10
CA ALA A 790 -44.23 -38.11 -71.23
C ALA A 790 -43.26 -39.01 -72.02
N VAL A 791 -42.35 -39.74 -71.34
CA VAL A 791 -41.45 -40.71 -71.99
C VAL A 791 -42.22 -41.85 -72.65
N LEU A 792 -43.19 -42.45 -71.95
CA LEU A 792 -44.00 -43.55 -72.50
C LEU A 792 -44.86 -43.13 -73.71
N ALA A 793 -45.33 -41.88 -73.73
CA ALA A 793 -46.14 -41.35 -74.82
C ALA A 793 -45.34 -41.05 -76.09
N ALA A 794 -44.03 -40.80 -75.97
CA ALA A 794 -43.14 -40.44 -77.08
C ALA A 794 -42.27 -41.60 -77.60
N TRP A 795 -42.56 -42.84 -77.17
CA TRP A 795 -41.73 -44.03 -77.42
C TRP A 795 -41.43 -44.26 -78.92
N GLY A 796 -40.14 -44.37 -79.27
CA GLY A 796 -39.65 -44.52 -80.65
C GLY A 796 -38.81 -43.31 -81.13
N PRO A 797 -38.58 -43.18 -82.45
CA PRO A 797 -37.68 -42.15 -82.99
C PRO A 797 -38.15 -40.73 -82.71
N CYS A 798 -37.26 -39.93 -82.12
CA CYS A 798 -37.62 -38.63 -81.57
C CYS A 798 -36.40 -37.70 -81.50
N VAL A 799 -35.84 -37.34 -82.66
CA VAL A 799 -34.63 -36.52 -82.73
C VAL A 799 -34.91 -35.11 -82.21
N GLY A 800 -34.27 -34.76 -81.10
CA GLY A 800 -34.32 -33.42 -80.50
C GLY A 800 -35.60 -33.11 -79.72
N CYS A 801 -36.36 -34.14 -79.30
CA CYS A 801 -37.47 -33.96 -78.39
C CYS A 801 -37.02 -34.08 -76.92
N PRO A 802 -37.72 -33.42 -75.97
CA PRO A 802 -37.34 -33.45 -74.54
C PRO A 802 -37.29 -34.85 -73.93
N GLN A 803 -38.08 -35.79 -74.46
CA GLN A 803 -38.20 -37.16 -73.96
C GLN A 803 -37.00 -38.06 -74.32
N ASP A 804 -36.16 -37.66 -75.27
CA ASP A 804 -34.88 -38.31 -75.62
C ASP A 804 -33.80 -37.70 -74.71
N ILE A 805 -33.86 -38.11 -73.44
CA ILE A 805 -33.12 -37.52 -72.32
C ILE A 805 -31.62 -37.78 -72.45
N ASP A 806 -31.23 -38.92 -73.05
CA ASP A 806 -29.83 -39.26 -73.29
C ASP A 806 -29.28 -38.83 -74.67
N GLY A 807 -30.14 -38.25 -75.52
CA GLY A 807 -29.77 -37.69 -76.82
C GLY A 807 -29.38 -38.73 -77.86
N SER A 808 -29.87 -39.97 -77.73
CA SER A 808 -29.56 -41.08 -78.63
C SER A 808 -30.31 -41.00 -79.97
N GLY A 809 -31.34 -40.17 -80.07
CA GLY A 809 -32.19 -40.00 -81.25
C GLY A 809 -33.48 -40.84 -81.22
N ASP A 810 -33.67 -41.68 -80.20
CA ASP A 810 -34.85 -42.54 -79.98
C ASP A 810 -35.27 -42.49 -78.49
N VAL A 811 -36.55 -42.22 -78.20
CA VAL A 811 -37.09 -42.38 -76.83
C VAL A 811 -37.30 -43.86 -76.55
N GLY A 812 -36.56 -44.41 -75.58
CA GLY A 812 -36.58 -45.83 -75.30
C GLY A 812 -36.35 -46.18 -73.83
N PHE A 813 -35.90 -47.41 -73.62
CA PHE A 813 -35.70 -47.96 -72.29
C PHE A 813 -34.62 -47.21 -71.49
N SER A 814 -33.65 -46.59 -72.18
CA SER A 814 -32.60 -45.79 -71.56
C SER A 814 -33.17 -44.52 -70.93
N ASP A 815 -34.01 -43.78 -71.65
CA ASP A 815 -34.68 -42.57 -71.15
C ASP A 815 -35.66 -42.89 -70.02
N LEU A 816 -36.39 -44.01 -70.14
CA LEU A 816 -37.25 -44.51 -69.07
C LEU A 816 -36.47 -44.79 -67.77
N LEU A 817 -35.28 -45.37 -67.88
CA LEU A 817 -34.42 -45.59 -66.72
C LEU A 817 -33.95 -44.27 -66.11
N THR A 818 -33.67 -43.25 -66.93
CA THR A 818 -33.29 -41.92 -66.44
C THR A 818 -34.41 -41.26 -65.61
N VAL A 819 -35.67 -41.37 -66.06
CA VAL A 819 -36.84 -40.88 -65.29
C VAL A 819 -37.04 -41.68 -63.99
N LEU A 820 -36.93 -43.01 -64.05
CA LEU A 820 -37.12 -43.84 -62.85
C LEU A 820 -35.98 -43.69 -61.84
N ALA A 821 -34.76 -43.40 -62.30
CA ALA A 821 -33.60 -43.19 -61.44
C ALA A 821 -33.63 -41.83 -60.72
N ALA A 822 -34.30 -40.83 -61.30
CA ALA A 822 -34.42 -39.49 -60.76
C ALA A 822 -35.74 -39.25 -59.99
N TRP A 823 -36.53 -40.31 -59.71
CA TRP A 823 -37.89 -40.20 -59.15
C TRP A 823 -37.94 -39.48 -57.80
N GLY A 824 -38.74 -38.41 -57.72
CA GLY A 824 -38.87 -37.54 -56.55
C GLY A 824 -38.66 -36.07 -56.90
N VAL A 825 -38.48 -35.24 -55.88
CA VAL A 825 -38.17 -33.81 -56.07
C VAL A 825 -36.87 -33.67 -56.84
N CYS A 826 -36.84 -32.81 -57.86
CA CYS A 826 -35.61 -32.51 -58.58
C CYS A 826 -34.61 -31.85 -57.60
N PRO A 827 -33.44 -32.46 -57.38
CA PRO A 827 -32.46 -31.98 -56.40
C PRO A 827 -31.75 -30.69 -56.81
#